data_AF-A0AAD6J819-F1
#
_entry.id   AF-A0AAD6J819-F1
#
_cell.length_a   1.000
_cell.length_b   1.000
_cell.length_c   1.000
_cell.angle_alpha   90.00
_cell.angle_beta   90.00
_cell.angle_gamma   90.00
#
_symmetry.space_group_name_H-M   'P 1'
#
loop_
_entity.id
_entity.type
_entity.pdbx_description
1 polymer ?
#
loop_
_entity_poly.entity_id
_entity_poly.type
_entity_poly.pdbx_seq_one_letter_code
_entity_poly.pdbx_strand_id
1 'polypeptide(L)'
;MVRSALLFSLCAARALVSGLAFDGHGVKPLFQGPWEAYNKAPAGRIVRPAKIYATEGDVVSPEGLLNGGSTTLKPGSLITYEFAENIAGRVVWTVDKKSDLSKNVTDAYKLSFGFTESPDFIGRFSDATTNMPNDLPLEQTIKAGTCTFDKIYVRGAFKYMTIWIEENSKYSGSTPSIVLNDLFVPYAAMPHFPNPQAYTGYFYSSDSLLNRIWYAGAYTLQLTTINPLEGGSLVDFNKQVDHNNFKPGEWASNFTVSNGSSVTTDGAKRDRMVYAGDMTIAVPGIAVSTYDLDSVKNALETLFAHQYRDGGMPYAGPPMGYHGEYSDTYHLHALLGVWNYVHYSGDVAWMAHYWPQYKRALTVSVRRWNRYRGLFWCWSTADWLRPGQGGYNSEANAIFYLAVKKSLALAEIIGPGSLNMEEMRLLTDILNAMELNYQILWDDYAQMFMDNIDNRREIHPQDGNSWAIFAESLISQKQAKTISDSLRKRWNDFGAPAVEMPNTISPFASSFELIAHCYAGEHQRSVDLIRRMWGYMLDGKGMTNSTFLEGFTIDGNIKYPAYGASGRNSHAHGWSTGPTYVLSTEILGIKLVTPLGYTWRIAPNFVDLDSAEGGYATQLGKFTVKWAKGGKLQVRTPKGTSGHVVWDGKTRELQGGGVWVWHDDGWRAGEAVEEEKDIDGGLVFQRPNAKMEREGLEKVRSGGGGPGQAILS
;
A
#
# COMPACT_ATOMS: atom_id res chain seq x y z
N MET A 1 -43.18 -1.30 21.16
CA MET A 1 -43.15 -0.60 22.46
C MET A 1 -43.24 -1.63 23.58
N VAL A 2 -42.56 -1.38 24.70
CA VAL A 2 -42.36 -2.25 25.88
C VAL A 2 -41.23 -3.29 25.75
N ARG A 3 -39.99 -2.80 25.83
CA ARG A 3 -38.92 -3.26 26.75
C ARG A 3 -37.71 -2.33 26.58
N SER A 4 -37.90 -1.11 27.09
CA SER A 4 -36.83 -0.12 27.28
C SER A 4 -36.66 0.07 28.78
N ALA A 5 -35.70 -0.60 29.40
CA ALA A 5 -35.27 -0.33 30.79
C ALA A 5 -33.90 -0.96 31.18
N LEU A 6 -33.02 -1.29 30.22
CA LEU A 6 -31.66 -1.78 30.50
C LEU A 6 -30.61 -1.30 29.47
N LEU A 7 -30.92 -0.20 28.78
CA LEU A 7 -30.20 0.28 27.58
C LEU A 7 -29.38 1.56 27.80
N PHE A 8 -29.00 1.87 29.05
CA PHE A 8 -28.31 3.13 29.39
C PHE A 8 -26.93 2.98 30.06
N SER A 9 -26.28 1.81 29.98
CA SER A 9 -24.99 1.61 30.69
C SER A 9 -23.88 0.89 29.93
N LEU A 10 -23.95 0.71 28.60
CA LEU A 10 -22.86 0.02 27.87
C LEU A 10 -22.46 0.60 26.49
N CYS A 11 -22.91 1.81 26.14
CA CYS A 11 -22.40 2.53 24.95
C CYS A 11 -21.16 3.41 25.23
N ALA A 12 -20.43 3.16 26.32
CA ALA A 12 -19.30 3.99 26.70
C ALA A 12 -18.16 3.20 27.36
N ALA A 13 -17.64 2.19 26.67
CA ALA A 13 -16.19 2.02 26.71
C ALA A 13 -15.65 2.59 25.39
N ARG A 14 -15.53 3.91 25.34
CA ARG A 14 -14.67 4.60 24.38
C ARG A 14 -13.22 4.32 24.78
N ALA A 15 -12.77 3.08 24.62
CA ALA A 15 -11.33 2.84 24.57
C ALA A 15 -10.86 3.45 23.25
N LEU A 16 -9.87 4.35 23.32
CA LEU A 16 -9.10 4.73 22.14
C LEU A 16 -8.46 3.43 21.64
N VAL A 17 -8.97 2.87 20.55
CA VAL A 17 -8.30 1.78 19.85
C VAL A 17 -7.10 2.42 19.16
N SER A 18 -5.90 2.07 19.60
CA SER A 18 -4.67 2.46 18.90
C SER A 18 -4.66 1.82 17.51
N GLY A 19 -4.09 2.44 16.50
CA GLY A 19 -3.77 1.75 15.23
C GLY A 19 -2.54 0.85 15.33
N LEU A 20 -1.92 0.74 16.52
CA LEU A 20 -0.75 -0.10 16.78
C LEU A 20 -1.15 -1.47 17.33
N ALA A 21 -0.33 -2.50 17.06
CA ALA A 21 -0.61 -3.87 17.50
C ALA A 21 -0.40 -4.08 19.02
N PHE A 22 0.59 -3.45 19.63
CA PHE A 22 0.97 -3.67 21.04
C PHE A 22 1.80 -2.50 21.60
N ASP A 23 1.97 -2.46 22.92
CA ASP A 23 2.81 -1.45 23.57
C ASP A 23 4.30 -1.62 23.20
N GLY A 24 4.90 -0.58 22.62
CA GLY A 24 6.28 -0.64 22.08
C GLY A 24 6.36 -1.03 20.59
N HIS A 25 5.23 -1.05 19.88
CA HIS A 25 5.21 -1.15 18.42
C HIS A 25 6.09 -0.06 17.77
N GLY A 26 6.87 -0.43 16.75
CA GLY A 26 7.81 0.46 16.06
C GLY A 26 9.20 0.56 16.70
N VAL A 27 9.46 -0.13 17.82
CA VAL A 27 10.76 -0.10 18.53
C VAL A 27 11.65 -1.29 18.16
N LYS A 28 11.10 -2.50 18.04
CA LYS A 28 11.84 -3.72 17.67
C LYS A 28 11.04 -4.58 16.70
N PRO A 29 11.71 -5.34 15.80
CA PRO A 29 11.03 -6.36 15.00
C PRO A 29 10.32 -7.37 15.90
N LEU A 30 9.10 -7.76 15.55
CA LEU A 30 8.30 -8.70 16.36
C LEU A 30 8.74 -10.17 16.20
N PHE A 31 9.34 -10.48 15.05
CA PHE A 31 9.76 -11.81 14.66
C PHE A 31 11.24 -11.78 14.27
N GLN A 32 12.04 -12.65 14.90
CA GLN A 32 13.47 -12.81 14.63
C GLN A 32 13.72 -14.10 13.84
N GLY A 33 14.59 -14.03 12.83
CA GLY A 33 14.91 -15.18 12.01
C GLY A 33 15.72 -14.84 10.75
N PRO A 34 16.01 -15.83 9.89
CA PRO A 34 16.85 -15.64 8.71
C PRO A 34 16.25 -14.67 7.68
N TRP A 35 14.94 -14.40 7.75
CA TRP A 35 14.24 -13.48 6.87
C TRP A 35 14.63 -12.01 7.07
N GLU A 36 15.23 -11.66 8.21
CA GLU A 36 15.72 -10.29 8.47
C GLU A 36 16.73 -9.83 7.40
N ALA A 37 17.46 -10.76 6.78
CA ALA A 37 18.39 -10.48 5.68
C ALA A 37 17.72 -9.91 4.41
N TYR A 38 16.40 -10.06 4.27
CA TYR A 38 15.65 -9.49 3.14
C TYR A 38 15.03 -8.12 3.46
N ASN A 39 15.04 -7.69 4.73
CA ASN A 39 14.45 -6.42 5.12
C ASN A 39 15.26 -5.26 4.53
N LYS A 40 14.58 -4.43 3.73
CA LYS A 40 15.17 -3.27 3.04
C LYS A 40 15.19 -1.99 3.89
N ALA A 41 14.49 -1.99 5.03
CA ALA A 41 14.47 -0.84 5.91
C ALA A 41 15.86 -0.61 6.55
N PRO A 42 16.31 0.66 6.67
CA PRO A 42 17.61 0.94 7.26
C PRO A 42 17.64 0.59 8.75
N ALA A 43 18.78 0.09 9.23
CA ALA A 43 18.96 -0.30 10.64
C ALA A 43 18.84 0.87 11.64
N GLY A 44 18.84 2.11 11.15
CA GLY A 44 18.64 3.31 11.94
C GLY A 44 18.08 4.46 11.11
N ARG A 45 17.94 5.63 11.73
CA ARG A 45 17.36 6.82 11.11
C ARG A 45 18.33 7.68 10.31
N ILE A 46 19.58 7.23 10.16
CA ILE A 46 20.60 7.91 9.36
C ILE A 46 21.04 6.95 8.26
N VAL A 47 20.82 7.33 7.00
CA VAL A 47 21.27 6.57 5.84
C VAL A 47 22.45 7.29 5.19
N ARG A 48 23.46 6.52 4.79
CA ARG A 48 24.66 7.01 4.12
C ARG A 48 24.74 6.40 2.72
N PRO A 49 25.38 7.09 1.76
CA PRO A 49 25.71 6.49 0.47
C PRO A 49 26.44 5.15 0.64
N ALA A 50 26.10 4.18 -0.21
CA ALA A 50 26.70 2.84 -0.17
C ALA A 50 27.85 2.71 -1.17
N LYS A 51 27.77 3.38 -2.32
CA LYS A 51 28.81 3.38 -3.36
C LYS A 51 28.79 4.66 -4.19
N ILE A 52 29.87 4.85 -4.95
CA ILE A 52 29.94 5.84 -6.02
C ILE A 52 29.39 5.18 -7.29
N TYR A 53 28.44 5.84 -7.93
CA TYR A 53 27.91 5.41 -9.21
C TYR A 53 28.78 5.92 -10.37
N ALA A 54 29.10 7.23 -10.35
CA ALA A 54 29.90 7.86 -11.40
C ALA A 54 30.59 9.14 -10.89
N THR A 55 31.66 9.53 -11.57
CA THR A 55 32.35 10.82 -11.39
C THR A 55 32.67 11.44 -12.75
N GLU A 56 32.65 12.76 -12.83
CA GLU A 56 33.06 13.57 -13.98
C GLU A 56 33.99 14.69 -13.49
N GLY A 57 34.97 15.09 -14.30
CA GLY A 57 35.89 16.17 -13.96
C GLY A 57 36.86 15.82 -12.83
N ASP A 58 37.35 16.86 -12.14
CA ASP A 58 38.38 16.73 -11.09
C ASP A 58 37.75 16.52 -9.71
N VAL A 59 37.49 15.23 -9.39
CA VAL A 59 37.06 14.75 -8.08
C VAL A 59 38.23 14.03 -7.41
N VAL A 60 38.70 14.55 -6.27
CA VAL A 60 39.81 13.94 -5.51
C VAL A 60 39.24 13.14 -4.33
N SER A 61 39.71 11.89 -4.19
CA SER A 61 39.25 10.92 -3.18
C SER A 61 37.71 10.74 -3.19
N PRO A 62 37.10 10.35 -4.32
CA PRO A 62 35.64 10.23 -4.43
C PRO A 62 35.03 9.31 -3.36
N GLU A 63 35.77 8.30 -2.89
CA GLU A 63 35.38 7.36 -1.83
C GLU A 63 35.47 7.91 -0.41
N GLY A 64 35.97 9.15 -0.24
CA GLY A 64 36.14 9.78 1.06
C GLY A 64 34.85 9.76 1.89
N LEU A 65 33.73 10.20 1.31
CA LEU A 65 32.44 10.23 2.00
C LEU A 65 31.83 8.84 2.30
N LEU A 66 32.34 7.76 1.71
CA LEU A 66 31.89 6.39 2.02
C LEU A 66 32.62 5.82 3.25
N ASN A 67 33.90 6.18 3.42
CA ASN A 67 34.81 5.54 4.37
C ASN A 67 35.22 6.46 5.53
N GLY A 68 34.47 7.54 5.78
CA GLY A 68 34.76 8.50 6.85
C GLY A 68 35.95 9.43 6.57
N GLY A 69 36.39 9.51 5.32
CA GLY A 69 37.37 10.49 4.82
C GLY A 69 36.70 11.74 4.24
N SER A 70 37.37 12.41 3.30
CA SER A 70 36.85 13.61 2.65
C SER A 70 36.92 13.51 1.13
N THR A 71 35.87 13.96 0.44
CA THR A 71 35.83 14.08 -1.02
C THR A 71 36.01 15.54 -1.42
N THR A 72 36.91 15.83 -2.35
CA THR A 72 37.14 17.20 -2.84
C THR A 72 36.60 17.38 -4.25
N LEU A 73 35.82 18.44 -4.44
CA LEU A 73 35.23 18.85 -5.71
C LEU A 73 35.85 20.16 -6.18
N LYS A 74 36.22 20.23 -7.46
CA LYS A 74 36.60 21.47 -8.15
C LYS A 74 35.53 21.91 -9.14
N PRO A 75 35.53 23.17 -9.61
CA PRO A 75 34.62 23.59 -10.68
C PRO A 75 34.68 22.66 -11.90
N GLY A 76 33.51 22.33 -12.45
CA GLY A 76 33.33 21.35 -13.53
C GLY A 76 33.29 19.90 -13.07
N SER A 77 33.50 19.61 -11.78
CA SER A 77 33.41 18.25 -11.24
C SER A 77 31.99 17.87 -10.83
N LEU A 78 31.68 16.58 -10.96
CA LEU A 78 30.42 15.97 -10.56
C LEU A 78 30.70 14.59 -9.96
N ILE A 79 29.93 14.24 -8.92
CA ILE A 79 29.92 12.90 -8.32
C ILE A 79 28.49 12.46 -8.09
N THR A 80 28.17 11.23 -8.50
CA THR A 80 26.89 10.58 -8.20
C THR A 80 27.11 9.48 -7.18
N TYR A 81 26.40 9.58 -6.07
CA TYR A 81 26.31 8.58 -5.03
C TYR A 81 25.08 7.71 -5.23
N GLU A 82 25.21 6.42 -4.93
CA GLU A 82 24.09 5.47 -4.89
C GLU A 82 23.91 4.95 -3.46
N PHE A 83 22.67 4.96 -3.00
CA PHE A 83 22.24 4.35 -1.75
C PHE A 83 21.91 2.87 -1.97
N ALA A 84 22.08 2.04 -0.94
CA ALA A 84 21.84 0.59 -1.06
C ALA A 84 20.41 0.29 -1.53
N GLU A 85 19.44 1.00 -0.95
CA GLU A 85 18.02 0.90 -1.25
C GLU A 85 17.48 2.27 -1.68
N ASN A 86 16.31 2.32 -2.31
CA ASN A 86 15.56 3.57 -2.50
C ASN A 86 15.23 4.17 -1.12
N ILE A 87 15.44 5.46 -0.91
CA ILE A 87 15.24 6.12 0.40
C ILE A 87 14.47 7.43 0.24
N ALA A 88 13.98 7.99 1.34
CA ALA A 88 13.40 9.33 1.35
C ALA A 88 13.98 10.17 2.49
N GLY A 89 14.16 11.47 2.25
CA GLY A 89 14.64 12.39 3.27
C GLY A 89 15.30 13.65 2.72
N ARG A 90 15.82 14.45 3.65
CA ARG A 90 16.51 15.71 3.34
C ARG A 90 18.00 15.56 3.61
N VAL A 91 18.82 15.71 2.57
CA VAL A 91 20.27 15.52 2.70
C VAL A 91 20.92 16.51 3.67
N VAL A 92 21.88 15.99 4.44
CA VAL A 92 22.77 16.74 5.32
C VAL A 92 24.21 16.48 4.87
N TRP A 93 25.01 17.53 4.78
CA TRP A 93 26.41 17.43 4.39
C TRP A 93 27.28 18.41 5.18
N THR A 94 28.58 18.15 5.24
CA THR A 94 29.52 19.02 5.96
C THR A 94 30.63 19.49 5.02
N VAL A 95 30.79 20.81 4.90
CA VAL A 95 31.89 21.44 4.17
C VAL A 95 33.04 21.75 5.13
N ASP A 96 34.23 21.27 4.82
CA ASP A 96 35.44 21.50 5.61
C ASP A 96 35.86 22.98 5.54
N LYS A 97 36.41 23.50 6.65
CA LYS A 97 37.00 24.85 6.71
C LYS A 97 38.24 25.00 5.84
N LYS A 98 38.88 23.90 5.42
CA LYS A 98 39.99 23.90 4.45
C LYS A 98 39.55 24.16 3.01
N SER A 99 38.24 24.19 2.75
CA SER A 99 37.69 24.57 1.44
C SER A 99 38.01 26.04 1.12
N ASP A 100 38.07 26.36 -0.16
CA ASP A 100 38.18 27.76 -0.61
C ASP A 100 36.84 28.49 -0.42
N LEU A 101 36.73 29.27 0.65
CA LEU A 101 35.50 29.93 1.08
C LEU A 101 35.59 31.47 1.02
N SER A 102 36.51 32.00 0.20
CA SER A 102 36.58 33.44 -0.02
C SER A 102 35.29 33.95 -0.65
N LYS A 103 34.90 35.19 -0.35
CA LYS A 103 33.67 35.79 -0.90
C LYS A 103 33.62 35.72 -2.42
N ASN A 104 34.75 35.96 -3.10
CA ASN A 104 34.85 35.85 -4.55
C ASN A 104 34.54 34.44 -5.07
N VAL A 105 34.88 33.39 -4.32
CA VAL A 105 34.55 32.00 -4.67
C VAL A 105 33.08 31.72 -4.40
N THR A 106 32.57 32.07 -3.23
CA THR A 106 31.17 31.79 -2.84
C THR A 106 30.14 32.59 -3.64
N ASP A 107 30.54 33.74 -4.20
CA ASP A 107 29.72 34.54 -5.12
C ASP A 107 29.75 33.97 -6.56
N ALA A 108 30.82 33.25 -6.92
CA ALA A 108 31.04 32.73 -8.28
C ALA A 108 30.60 31.27 -8.48
N TYR A 109 30.55 30.49 -7.41
CA TYR A 109 30.27 29.04 -7.44
C TYR A 109 29.23 28.65 -6.41
N LYS A 110 28.46 27.61 -6.75
CA LYS A 110 27.48 26.98 -5.87
C LYS A 110 27.70 25.47 -5.88
N LEU A 111 27.26 24.83 -4.79
CA LEU A 111 27.15 23.38 -4.73
C LEU A 111 25.73 22.99 -5.15
N SER A 112 25.61 22.16 -6.16
CA SER A 112 24.32 21.80 -6.75
C SER A 112 24.00 20.32 -6.53
N PHE A 113 22.71 20.00 -6.39
CA PHE A 113 22.21 18.66 -6.05
C PHE A 113 21.07 18.24 -6.97
N GLY A 114 21.09 16.96 -7.36
CA GLY A 114 20.04 16.28 -8.12
C GLY A 114 19.75 14.90 -7.54
N PHE A 115 18.50 14.44 -7.62
CA PHE A 115 18.03 13.22 -6.98
C PHE A 115 17.19 12.39 -7.96
N THR A 116 17.44 11.09 -8.03
CA THR A 116 16.66 10.20 -8.91
C THR A 116 16.40 8.85 -8.27
N GLU A 117 15.25 8.25 -8.55
CA GLU A 117 14.98 6.86 -8.16
C GLU A 117 15.65 5.86 -9.11
N SER A 118 15.58 6.13 -10.42
CA SER A 118 16.09 5.25 -11.47
C SER A 118 17.48 5.67 -11.95
N PRO A 119 18.35 4.71 -12.30
CA PRO A 119 19.62 5.01 -12.96
C PRO A 119 19.45 5.66 -14.34
N ASP A 120 18.29 5.47 -15.01
CA ASP A 120 18.03 6.04 -16.34
C ASP A 120 17.86 7.57 -16.32
N PHE A 121 17.64 8.16 -15.14
CA PHE A 121 17.44 9.61 -14.98
C PHE A 121 18.64 10.33 -14.37
N ILE A 122 19.73 9.61 -14.02
CA ILE A 122 20.91 10.21 -13.37
C ILE A 122 21.48 11.33 -14.24
N GLY A 123 21.67 12.50 -13.64
CA GLY A 123 22.29 13.64 -14.28
C GLY A 123 22.35 14.85 -13.36
N ARG A 124 22.43 16.04 -13.97
CA ARG A 124 22.40 17.36 -13.29
C ARG A 124 20.97 17.84 -12.97
N PHE A 125 19.96 17.00 -13.20
CA PHE A 125 18.57 17.28 -12.85
C PHE A 125 18.01 16.15 -12.00
N SER A 126 16.97 16.44 -11.24
CA SER A 126 16.23 15.41 -10.51
C SER A 126 15.13 14.83 -11.41
N ASP A 127 14.73 13.58 -11.16
CA ASP A 127 13.57 13.02 -11.85
C ASP A 127 12.29 13.76 -11.43
N ALA A 128 11.29 13.83 -12.30
CA ALA A 128 10.21 14.80 -12.11
C ALA A 128 9.25 14.40 -10.97
N THR A 129 8.92 15.37 -10.10
CA THR A 129 7.68 15.31 -9.29
C THR A 129 6.54 16.05 -9.96
N THR A 130 6.83 16.92 -10.92
CA THR A 130 5.87 17.83 -11.59
C THR A 130 5.48 17.38 -13.00
N ASN A 131 4.78 18.23 -13.76
CA ASN A 131 4.49 17.95 -15.18
C ASN A 131 5.69 18.18 -16.10
N MET A 132 6.79 18.76 -15.59
CA MET A 132 8.00 19.00 -16.36
C MET A 132 8.78 17.70 -16.59
N PRO A 133 9.65 17.63 -17.63
CA PRO A 133 10.45 16.43 -17.88
C PRO A 133 11.36 16.06 -16.71
N ASN A 134 11.88 17.07 -16.00
CA ASN A 134 12.76 16.93 -14.86
C ASN A 134 12.49 18.06 -13.85
N ASP A 135 12.89 17.82 -12.62
CA ASP A 135 12.91 18.80 -11.54
C ASP A 135 14.25 19.55 -11.55
N LEU A 136 14.20 20.86 -11.30
CA LEU A 136 15.38 21.72 -11.22
C LEU A 136 16.30 21.31 -10.07
N PRO A 137 17.61 21.48 -10.25
CA PRO A 137 18.57 21.16 -9.20
C PRO A 137 18.47 22.13 -8.03
N LEU A 138 18.84 21.66 -6.84
CA LEU A 138 18.94 22.52 -5.66
C LEU A 138 20.35 23.08 -5.57
N GLU A 139 20.47 24.40 -5.76
CA GLU A 139 21.74 25.11 -5.64
C GLU A 139 21.91 25.73 -4.25
N GLN A 140 23.04 25.48 -3.61
CA GLN A 140 23.34 26.01 -2.29
C GLN A 140 24.64 26.81 -2.28
N THR A 141 24.62 27.99 -1.68
CA THR A 141 25.83 28.76 -1.39
C THR A 141 26.76 27.94 -0.50
N ILE A 142 28.03 27.87 -0.90
CA ILE A 142 29.05 27.11 -0.20
C ILE A 142 29.42 27.84 1.09
N LYS A 143 29.30 27.14 2.23
CA LYS A 143 29.67 27.65 3.56
C LYS A 143 30.25 26.52 4.40
N ALA A 144 31.23 26.82 5.26
CA ALA A 144 31.78 25.83 6.18
C ALA A 144 30.73 25.30 7.17
N GLY A 145 30.93 24.06 7.62
CA GLY A 145 30.10 23.41 8.64
C GLY A 145 28.98 22.57 8.06
N THR A 146 28.11 22.09 8.95
CA THR A 146 26.98 21.22 8.59
C THR A 146 25.87 22.03 7.94
N CYS A 147 25.45 21.56 6.77
CA CYS A 147 24.48 22.17 5.89
C CYS A 147 23.32 21.20 5.64
N THR A 148 22.14 21.77 5.39
CA THR A 148 20.92 21.07 4.96
C THR A 148 20.09 22.07 4.17
N PHE A 149 19.22 21.57 3.29
CA PHE A 149 18.24 22.42 2.60
C PHE A 149 17.14 22.93 3.53
N ASP A 150 16.34 23.89 3.05
CA ASP A 150 15.09 24.30 3.68
C ASP A 150 14.16 23.08 3.90
N LYS A 151 13.27 23.16 4.89
CA LYS A 151 12.35 22.06 5.24
C LYS A 151 11.38 21.69 4.12
N ILE A 152 11.13 22.59 3.17
CA ILE A 152 10.27 22.32 2.02
C ILE A 152 10.93 21.39 0.98
N TYR A 153 12.26 21.22 1.05
CA TYR A 153 13.03 20.40 0.12
C TYR A 153 13.39 19.04 0.72
N VAL A 154 12.42 18.40 1.37
CA VAL A 154 12.50 16.95 1.61
C VAL A 154 12.33 16.28 0.26
N ARG A 155 13.36 15.56 -0.20
CA ARG A 155 13.19 14.71 -1.36
C ARG A 155 12.39 13.50 -0.91
N GLY A 156 11.34 13.19 -1.67
CA GLY A 156 10.63 11.92 -1.56
C GLY A 156 11.55 10.74 -1.91
N ALA A 157 11.04 9.67 -2.50
CA ALA A 157 11.91 8.57 -2.88
C ALA A 157 13.02 8.99 -3.86
N PHE A 158 14.25 8.58 -3.57
CA PHE A 158 15.43 8.62 -4.44
C PHE A 158 16.44 7.53 -4.03
N LYS A 159 17.19 7.01 -5.01
CA LYS A 159 18.28 6.05 -4.79
C LYS A 159 19.63 6.63 -5.19
N TYR A 160 19.64 7.61 -6.09
CA TYR A 160 20.85 8.27 -6.58
C TYR A 160 20.83 9.75 -6.21
N MET A 161 21.99 10.26 -5.84
CA MET A 161 22.18 11.66 -5.53
C MET A 161 23.44 12.16 -6.23
N THR A 162 23.26 13.13 -7.12
CA THR A 162 24.33 13.78 -7.87
C THR A 162 24.68 15.11 -7.22
N ILE A 163 25.96 15.35 -6.99
CA ILE A 163 26.52 16.59 -6.42
C ILE A 163 27.56 17.13 -7.40
N TRP A 164 27.51 18.43 -7.73
CA TRP A 164 28.48 19.05 -8.63
C TRP A 164 28.70 20.52 -8.33
N ILE A 165 29.74 21.06 -8.94
CA ILE A 165 30.04 22.49 -9.00
C ILE A 165 30.18 22.85 -10.47
N GLU A 166 29.36 23.78 -10.95
CA GLU A 166 29.45 24.23 -12.34
C GLU A 166 30.79 24.90 -12.64
N GLU A 167 31.27 24.71 -13.87
CA GLU A 167 32.39 25.49 -14.36
C GLU A 167 31.99 26.95 -14.55
N ASN A 168 32.89 27.88 -14.23
CA ASN A 168 32.67 29.31 -14.43
C ASN A 168 33.86 29.91 -15.19
N SER A 169 33.74 29.96 -16.51
CA SER A 169 34.78 30.50 -17.40
C SER A 169 35.05 31.99 -17.23
N LYS A 170 34.20 32.72 -16.50
CA LYS A 170 34.38 34.15 -16.19
C LYS A 170 35.13 34.39 -14.89
N TYR A 171 35.35 33.34 -14.08
CA TYR A 171 36.10 33.46 -12.84
C TYR A 171 37.60 33.56 -13.14
N SER A 172 38.24 34.63 -12.65
CA SER A 172 39.65 34.95 -12.92
C SER A 172 40.61 34.62 -11.78
N GLY A 173 40.11 34.03 -10.69
CA GLY A 173 40.92 33.59 -9.54
C GLY A 173 41.53 32.20 -9.74
N SER A 174 42.29 31.73 -8.75
CA SER A 174 42.77 30.35 -8.71
C SER A 174 41.60 29.38 -8.57
N THR A 175 41.62 28.27 -9.30
CA THR A 175 40.58 27.23 -9.25
C THR A 175 40.33 26.77 -7.80
N PRO A 176 39.14 27.02 -7.23
CA PRO A 176 38.85 26.66 -5.85
C PRO A 176 38.71 25.16 -5.67
N SER A 177 38.98 24.68 -4.46
CA SER A 177 38.73 23.31 -4.01
C SER A 177 37.71 23.32 -2.88
N ILE A 178 36.62 22.59 -3.05
CA ILE A 178 35.55 22.45 -2.06
C ILE A 178 35.59 21.05 -1.48
N VAL A 179 35.79 20.94 -0.16
CA VAL A 179 35.99 19.66 0.50
C VAL A 179 34.79 19.29 1.36
N LEU A 180 34.21 18.14 1.07
CA LEU A 180 33.11 17.54 1.82
C LEU A 180 33.67 16.47 2.76
N ASN A 181 33.30 16.54 4.04
CA ASN A 181 33.77 15.61 5.08
C ASN A 181 32.68 14.65 5.58
N ASP A 182 31.41 14.98 5.38
CA ASP A 182 30.30 14.13 5.79
C ASP A 182 29.11 14.33 4.86
N LEU A 183 28.34 13.26 4.68
CA LEU A 183 27.16 13.20 3.81
C LEU A 183 26.23 12.08 4.30
N PHE A 184 25.02 12.45 4.71
CA PHE A 184 24.01 11.51 5.16
C PHE A 184 22.60 12.05 4.98
N VAL A 185 21.61 11.17 5.08
CA VAL A 185 20.18 11.49 4.94
C VAL A 185 19.45 10.98 6.19
N PRO A 186 18.87 11.85 7.01
CA PRO A 186 17.86 11.47 7.98
C PRO A 186 16.67 10.82 7.26
N TYR A 187 16.39 9.56 7.59
CA TYR A 187 15.36 8.75 6.94
C TYR A 187 13.96 9.26 7.31
N ALA A 188 13.23 9.81 6.34
CA ALA A 188 11.96 10.51 6.56
C ALA A 188 10.73 9.59 6.53
N ALA A 189 10.82 8.41 5.93
CA ALA A 189 9.69 7.51 5.81
C ALA A 189 9.25 6.93 7.16
N MET A 190 7.95 6.72 7.34
CA MET A 190 7.32 6.21 8.55
C MET A 190 7.81 6.94 9.81
N PRO A 191 7.65 8.27 9.91
CA PRO A 191 8.40 9.12 10.86
C PRO A 191 8.16 8.80 12.34
N HIS A 192 7.03 8.16 12.67
CA HIS A 192 6.64 7.78 14.02
C HIS A 192 7.31 6.50 14.55
N PHE A 193 8.00 5.72 13.71
CA PHE A 193 8.70 4.51 14.15
C PHE A 193 10.15 4.84 14.52
N PRO A 194 10.60 4.72 15.79
CA PRO A 194 12.02 4.97 16.09
C PRO A 194 12.96 4.00 15.36
N ASN A 195 12.55 2.74 15.15
CA ASN A 195 13.30 1.73 14.41
C ASN A 195 12.59 1.38 13.09
N PRO A 196 13.15 1.74 11.92
CA PRO A 196 12.54 1.41 10.62
C PRO A 196 12.39 -0.10 10.36
N GLN A 197 13.20 -0.96 10.99
CA GLN A 197 13.13 -2.40 10.81
C GLN A 197 12.08 -3.09 11.68
N ALA A 198 11.35 -2.35 12.52
CA ALA A 198 10.41 -2.89 13.49
C ALA A 198 9.09 -3.40 12.88
N TYR A 199 9.18 -4.36 11.96
CA TYR A 199 8.04 -4.97 11.30
C TYR A 199 7.32 -5.93 12.25
N THR A 200 6.01 -6.04 12.06
CA THR A 200 5.11 -6.89 12.84
C THR A 200 4.60 -8.08 12.04
N GLY A 201 5.14 -8.29 10.84
CA GLY A 201 4.96 -9.48 10.02
C GLY A 201 6.20 -9.83 9.21
N TYR A 202 6.23 -11.06 8.71
CA TYR A 202 7.33 -11.62 7.92
C TYR A 202 6.85 -12.75 7.01
N PHE A 203 7.64 -13.02 5.97
CA PHE A 203 7.46 -14.14 5.05
C PHE A 203 8.81 -14.72 4.65
N TYR A 204 8.92 -16.03 4.64
CA TYR A 204 10.11 -16.76 4.26
C TYR A 204 9.75 -18.08 3.58
N SER A 205 10.31 -18.35 2.42
CA SER A 205 10.05 -19.55 1.64
C SER A 205 11.32 -20.14 1.06
N SER A 206 11.18 -21.33 0.46
CA SER A 206 12.24 -21.98 -0.33
C SER A 206 12.62 -21.19 -1.59
N ASP A 207 11.85 -20.17 -1.98
CA ASP A 207 12.12 -19.32 -3.14
C ASP A 207 12.64 -17.94 -2.69
N SER A 208 13.92 -17.71 -2.90
CA SER A 208 14.57 -16.44 -2.55
C SER A 208 14.01 -15.22 -3.29
N LEU A 209 13.47 -15.39 -4.50
CA LEU A 209 12.89 -14.29 -5.27
C LEU A 209 11.57 -13.86 -4.63
N LEU A 210 10.70 -14.80 -4.24
CA LEU A 210 9.47 -14.47 -3.52
C LEU A 210 9.75 -13.79 -2.18
N ASN A 211 10.80 -14.23 -1.47
CA ASN A 211 11.25 -13.56 -0.24
C ASN A 211 11.61 -12.10 -0.54
N ARG A 212 12.48 -11.84 -1.53
CA ARG A 212 12.86 -10.47 -1.93
C ARG A 212 11.64 -9.62 -2.31
N ILE A 213 10.71 -10.19 -3.08
CA ILE A 213 9.51 -9.48 -3.55
C ILE A 213 8.61 -9.08 -2.37
N TRP A 214 8.40 -9.97 -1.40
CA TRP A 214 7.59 -9.66 -0.22
C TRP A 214 8.15 -8.44 0.54
N TYR A 215 9.46 -8.43 0.79
CA TYR A 215 10.11 -7.35 1.52
C TYR A 215 10.21 -6.05 0.73
N ALA A 216 10.39 -6.10 -0.60
CA ALA A 216 10.32 -4.90 -1.43
C ALA A 216 8.91 -4.27 -1.44
N GLY A 217 7.86 -5.09 -1.35
CA GLY A 217 6.49 -4.61 -1.22
C GLY A 217 6.23 -3.97 0.13
N ALA A 218 6.63 -4.62 1.22
CA ALA A 218 6.57 -4.05 2.57
C ALA A 218 7.38 -2.74 2.69
N TYR A 219 8.56 -2.68 2.07
CA TYR A 219 9.40 -1.48 2.08
C TYR A 219 8.81 -0.36 1.22
N THR A 220 8.15 -0.69 0.10
CA THR A 220 7.41 0.30 -0.70
C THR A 220 6.33 0.96 0.16
N LEU A 221 5.54 0.18 0.91
CA LEU A 221 4.51 0.71 1.82
C LEU A 221 5.08 1.57 2.96
N GLN A 222 6.28 1.21 3.44
CA GLN A 222 6.99 2.05 4.41
C GLN A 222 7.39 3.40 3.79
N LEU A 223 7.96 3.41 2.58
CA LEU A 223 8.37 4.65 1.91
C LEU A 223 7.19 5.56 1.57
N THR A 224 6.01 4.99 1.29
CA THR A 224 4.77 5.76 1.05
C THR A 224 4.07 6.19 2.34
N THR A 225 4.66 5.95 3.51
CA THR A 225 4.21 6.51 4.78
C THR A 225 5.05 7.73 5.12
N ILE A 226 4.44 8.91 5.23
CA ILE A 226 5.17 10.18 5.31
C ILE A 226 4.76 11.04 6.51
N ASN A 227 5.57 12.04 6.82
CA ASN A 227 5.15 13.17 7.64
C ASN A 227 4.07 13.96 6.87
N PRO A 228 2.86 14.18 7.43
CA PRO A 228 1.78 14.84 6.70
C PRO A 228 2.07 16.28 6.28
N LEU A 229 3.07 16.95 6.88
CA LEU A 229 3.51 18.30 6.50
C LEU A 229 4.40 18.32 5.25
N GLU A 230 4.83 17.14 4.79
CA GLU A 230 5.79 16.96 3.70
C GLU A 230 5.13 16.24 2.50
N GLY A 231 3.81 16.41 2.33
CA GLY A 231 3.04 15.84 1.23
C GLY A 231 2.85 16.82 0.07
N GLY A 232 2.03 16.41 -0.90
CA GLY A 232 1.64 17.23 -2.05
C GLY A 232 2.84 17.76 -2.83
N SER A 233 3.58 16.88 -3.52
CA SER A 233 4.78 17.30 -4.27
C SER A 233 4.47 17.89 -5.66
N LEU A 234 3.19 17.94 -6.04
CA LEU A 234 2.71 18.53 -7.30
C LEU A 234 2.52 20.04 -7.16
N VAL A 235 3.60 20.80 -7.04
CA VAL A 235 3.51 22.25 -6.83
C VAL A 235 2.67 23.00 -7.88
N ASP A 236 2.67 22.52 -9.13
CA ASP A 236 1.83 23.03 -10.21
C ASP A 236 0.33 22.89 -9.91
N PHE A 237 -0.07 21.74 -9.35
CA PHE A 237 -1.44 21.46 -8.97
C PHE A 237 -1.79 22.22 -7.68
N ASN A 238 -0.91 22.16 -6.68
CA ASN A 238 -1.09 22.82 -5.39
C ASN A 238 -1.32 24.33 -5.53
N LYS A 239 -0.74 24.96 -6.56
CA LYS A 239 -0.88 26.40 -6.85
C LYS A 239 -2.33 26.87 -6.97
N GLN A 240 -3.23 25.96 -7.35
CA GLN A 240 -4.68 26.22 -7.43
C GLN A 240 -5.32 26.38 -6.04
N VAL A 241 -4.63 25.98 -4.98
CA VAL A 241 -5.11 25.97 -3.59
C VAL A 241 -4.26 26.86 -2.69
N ASP A 242 -2.92 26.78 -2.77
CA ASP A 242 -2.00 27.49 -1.88
C ASP A 242 -1.42 28.79 -2.48
N HIS A 243 -1.70 29.07 -3.75
CA HIS A 243 -1.19 30.23 -4.50
C HIS A 243 0.35 30.37 -4.47
N ASN A 244 1.07 29.25 -4.43
CA ASN A 244 2.52 29.27 -4.52
C ASN A 244 3.02 29.91 -5.84
N ASN A 245 4.26 30.39 -5.81
CA ASN A 245 4.89 31.08 -6.94
C ASN A 245 6.09 30.31 -7.52
N PHE A 246 6.09 28.97 -7.38
CA PHE A 246 7.14 28.14 -7.97
C PHE A 246 7.16 28.30 -9.49
N LYS A 247 8.37 28.38 -10.05
CA LYS A 247 8.62 28.46 -11.49
C LYS A 247 8.58 27.06 -12.11
N PRO A 248 8.41 26.94 -13.43
CA PRO A 248 8.44 25.64 -14.11
C PRO A 248 9.70 24.84 -13.76
N GLY A 249 9.48 23.63 -13.22
CA GLY A 249 10.54 22.69 -12.82
C GLY A 249 11.04 22.89 -11.38
N GLU A 250 10.71 23.99 -10.70
CA GLU A 250 10.93 24.06 -9.25
C GLU A 250 10.00 23.06 -8.55
N TRP A 251 10.45 22.52 -7.42
CA TRP A 251 9.75 21.47 -6.70
C TRP A 251 9.89 21.68 -5.19
N ALA A 252 8.89 21.22 -4.45
CA ALA A 252 8.86 21.21 -3.00
C ALA A 252 7.89 20.12 -2.53
N SER A 253 8.06 19.66 -1.29
CA SER A 253 7.13 18.77 -0.59
C SER A 253 6.74 19.44 0.72
N ASN A 254 5.76 20.33 0.68
CA ASN A 254 5.40 21.20 1.79
C ASN A 254 3.88 21.42 1.96
N PHE A 255 3.07 20.63 1.26
CA PHE A 255 1.63 20.68 1.45
C PHE A 255 1.24 19.80 2.64
N THR A 256 0.35 20.30 3.49
CA THR A 256 -0.19 19.52 4.61
C THR A 256 -1.33 18.64 4.12
N VAL A 257 -1.12 17.33 4.07
CA VAL A 257 -2.08 16.38 3.47
C VAL A 257 -2.95 15.63 4.49
N SER A 258 -2.62 15.72 5.77
CA SER A 258 -3.40 15.16 6.89
C SER A 258 -3.07 15.88 8.19
N ASN A 259 -3.96 15.79 9.19
CA ASN A 259 -3.75 16.35 10.53
C ASN A 259 -3.07 15.37 11.52
N GLY A 260 -2.75 14.14 11.07
CA GLY A 260 -2.09 13.13 11.90
C GLY A 260 -0.59 13.35 12.12
N SER A 261 0.06 12.45 12.86
CA SER A 261 1.53 12.41 12.99
C SER A 261 2.24 11.69 11.83
N SER A 262 1.49 10.90 11.08
CA SER A 262 1.92 10.12 9.92
C SER A 262 0.72 9.88 9.00
N VAL A 263 0.96 9.62 7.72
CA VAL A 263 -0.11 9.32 6.76
C VAL A 263 0.42 8.44 5.64
N THR A 264 -0.39 7.47 5.20
CA THR A 264 -0.08 6.68 4.00
C THR A 264 -0.52 7.45 2.74
N THR A 265 0.32 7.44 1.72
CA THR A 265 0.07 8.09 0.42
C THR A 265 0.16 7.09 -0.73
N ASP A 266 -0.08 7.56 -1.94
CA ASP A 266 0.06 6.83 -3.21
C ASP A 266 1.52 6.41 -3.46
N GLY A 267 2.39 7.40 -3.65
CA GLY A 267 3.80 7.23 -3.97
C GLY A 267 4.69 8.00 -3.00
N ALA A 268 5.98 7.62 -2.99
CA ALA A 268 6.95 8.23 -2.10
C ALA A 268 7.66 9.44 -2.71
N LYS A 269 7.86 9.48 -4.05
CA LYS A 269 8.51 10.62 -4.74
C LYS A 269 7.49 11.71 -5.13
N ARG A 270 6.54 11.31 -5.96
CA ARG A 270 5.55 12.15 -6.65
C ARG A 270 4.21 12.08 -5.91
N ASP A 271 3.37 13.10 -6.12
CA ASP A 271 2.04 13.33 -5.55
C ASP A 271 2.09 13.41 -4.02
N ARG A 272 2.42 12.32 -3.34
CA ARG A 272 2.52 12.23 -1.88
C ARG A 272 1.21 12.70 -1.24
N MET A 273 0.10 12.16 -1.75
CA MET A 273 -1.27 12.48 -1.38
C MET A 273 -2.05 11.21 -1.02
N VAL A 274 -3.19 11.37 -0.37
CA VAL A 274 -4.03 10.23 0.03
C VAL A 274 -4.89 9.79 -1.16
N TYR A 275 -4.49 8.77 -1.90
CA TYR A 275 -5.33 8.20 -2.96
C TYR A 275 -6.08 6.97 -2.45
N ALA A 276 -7.41 7.00 -2.55
CA ALA A 276 -8.26 5.91 -2.06
C ALA A 276 -8.10 4.60 -2.88
N GLY A 277 -7.85 4.71 -4.19
CA GLY A 277 -7.64 3.57 -5.08
C GLY A 277 -6.49 2.67 -4.58
N ASP A 278 -5.34 3.29 -4.30
CA ASP A 278 -4.15 2.65 -3.76
C ASP A 278 -4.42 1.85 -2.49
N MET A 279 -5.24 2.40 -1.59
CA MET A 279 -5.52 1.80 -0.28
C MET A 279 -6.15 0.42 -0.37
N THR A 280 -6.83 0.09 -1.48
CA THR A 280 -7.44 -1.23 -1.64
C THR A 280 -6.41 -2.34 -1.73
N ILE A 281 -5.23 -2.06 -2.31
CA ILE A 281 -4.09 -2.97 -2.36
C ILE A 281 -3.12 -2.71 -1.19
N ALA A 282 -2.84 -1.44 -0.89
CA ALA A 282 -1.83 -1.06 0.09
C ALA A 282 -2.22 -1.43 1.53
N VAL A 283 -3.47 -1.21 1.96
CA VAL A 283 -3.88 -1.45 3.36
C VAL A 283 -3.74 -2.92 3.78
N PRO A 284 -4.20 -3.91 2.98
CA PRO A 284 -3.90 -5.32 3.27
C PRO A 284 -2.40 -5.63 3.37
N GLY A 285 -1.57 -5.03 2.52
CA GLY A 285 -0.12 -5.17 2.58
C GLY A 285 0.47 -4.56 3.86
N ILE A 286 -0.01 -3.39 4.29
CA ILE A 286 0.39 -2.72 5.54
C ILE A 286 0.03 -3.62 6.72
N ALA A 287 -1.20 -4.15 6.74
CA ALA A 287 -1.69 -4.98 7.82
C ALA A 287 -0.87 -6.27 8.03
N VAL A 288 -0.33 -6.87 6.98
CA VAL A 288 0.48 -8.10 7.10
C VAL A 288 1.99 -7.85 7.28
N SER A 289 2.45 -6.59 7.22
CA SER A 289 3.87 -6.25 7.27
C SER A 289 4.23 -5.37 8.47
N THR A 290 3.85 -4.10 8.44
CA THR A 290 4.15 -3.12 9.49
C THR A 290 3.02 -2.95 10.50
N TYR A 291 1.78 -3.30 10.14
CA TYR A 291 0.57 -3.04 10.92
C TYR A 291 0.43 -1.57 11.33
N ASP A 292 0.88 -0.63 10.48
CA ASP A 292 0.74 0.80 10.73
C ASP A 292 -0.65 1.32 10.36
N LEU A 293 -1.66 0.93 11.14
CA LEU A 293 -3.04 1.33 10.88
C LEU A 293 -3.34 2.76 11.34
N ASP A 294 -2.47 3.40 12.12
CA ASP A 294 -2.60 4.82 12.46
C ASP A 294 -2.45 5.71 11.22
N SER A 295 -1.46 5.44 10.37
CA SER A 295 -1.29 6.16 9.10
C SER A 295 -2.44 5.93 8.13
N VAL A 296 -3.05 4.74 8.14
CA VAL A 296 -4.26 4.40 7.36
C VAL A 296 -5.47 5.16 7.89
N LYS A 297 -5.65 5.20 9.22
CA LYS A 297 -6.70 5.96 9.88
C LYS A 297 -6.62 7.44 9.52
N ASN A 298 -5.43 8.04 9.64
CA ASN A 298 -5.20 9.46 9.33
C ASN A 298 -5.52 9.78 7.85
N ALA A 299 -5.23 8.85 6.93
CA ALA A 299 -5.61 8.96 5.53
C ALA A 299 -7.14 8.94 5.33
N LEU A 300 -7.85 8.00 5.96
CA LEU A 300 -9.33 7.94 5.86
C LEU A 300 -10.00 9.16 6.50
N GLU A 301 -9.49 9.62 7.66
CA GLU A 301 -9.98 10.83 8.32
C GLU A 301 -9.79 12.07 7.45
N THR A 302 -8.66 12.17 6.73
CA THR A 302 -8.47 13.20 5.69
C THR A 302 -9.57 13.12 4.63
N LEU A 303 -9.84 11.94 4.05
CA LEU A 303 -10.87 11.81 3.03
C LEU A 303 -12.27 12.20 3.56
N PHE A 304 -12.60 11.86 4.81
CA PHE A 304 -13.85 12.28 5.44
C PHE A 304 -13.91 13.79 5.69
N ALA A 305 -12.80 14.40 6.12
CA ALA A 305 -12.73 15.85 6.32
C ALA A 305 -12.96 16.64 5.03
N HIS A 306 -12.63 16.04 3.88
CA HIS A 306 -12.83 16.60 2.54
C HIS A 306 -14.07 16.04 1.82
N GLN A 307 -14.98 15.36 2.52
CA GLN A 307 -16.23 14.88 1.92
C GLN A 307 -17.08 16.06 1.41
N TYR A 308 -17.54 15.95 0.17
CA TYR A 308 -18.38 16.95 -0.48
C TYR A 308 -19.76 17.05 0.15
N ARG A 309 -20.43 18.19 -0.12
CA ARG A 309 -21.76 18.50 0.43
C ARG A 309 -22.83 17.47 0.09
N ASP A 310 -22.73 16.81 -1.07
CA ASP A 310 -23.66 15.76 -1.50
C ASP A 310 -23.36 14.39 -0.88
N GLY A 311 -22.23 14.25 -0.17
CA GLY A 311 -21.72 13.01 0.41
C GLY A 311 -20.57 12.39 -0.36
N GLY A 312 -20.21 12.90 -1.54
CA GLY A 312 -19.13 12.34 -2.35
C GLY A 312 -17.77 12.44 -1.64
N MET A 313 -17.05 11.33 -1.56
CA MET A 313 -15.62 11.34 -1.21
C MET A 313 -14.80 11.92 -2.38
N PRO A 314 -13.72 12.68 -2.09
CA PRO A 314 -12.86 13.25 -3.13
C PRO A 314 -12.06 12.17 -3.86
N TYR A 315 -11.58 12.50 -5.07
CA TYR A 315 -10.74 11.59 -5.85
C TYR A 315 -9.44 11.21 -5.12
N ALA A 316 -8.80 12.18 -4.48
CA ALA A 316 -7.70 11.99 -3.55
C ALA A 316 -7.75 13.07 -2.45
N GLY A 317 -6.94 12.91 -1.40
CA GLY A 317 -6.75 13.87 -0.34
C GLY A 317 -5.96 15.10 -0.81
N PRO A 318 -5.95 16.16 0.02
CA PRO A 318 -5.58 17.50 -0.42
C PRO A 318 -4.14 17.60 -0.92
N PRO A 319 -3.85 18.55 -1.83
CA PRO A 319 -4.78 19.56 -2.34
C PRO A 319 -5.79 19.05 -3.38
N MET A 320 -5.69 17.79 -3.82
CA MET A 320 -6.75 17.24 -4.66
C MET A 320 -8.05 17.14 -3.86
N GLY A 321 -9.18 17.43 -4.50
CA GLY A 321 -10.49 17.47 -3.85
C GLY A 321 -10.89 18.83 -3.29
N TYR A 322 -10.08 19.88 -3.43
CA TYR A 322 -10.53 21.26 -3.11
C TYR A 322 -11.44 21.86 -4.19
N HIS A 323 -11.37 21.39 -5.43
CA HIS A 323 -12.12 21.96 -6.57
C HIS A 323 -13.16 20.99 -7.15
N GLY A 324 -13.53 19.95 -6.39
CA GLY A 324 -14.57 19.00 -6.77
C GLY A 324 -14.08 17.85 -7.64
N GLU A 325 -12.77 17.57 -7.66
CA GLU A 325 -12.21 16.40 -8.33
C GLU A 325 -12.84 15.10 -7.78
N TYR A 326 -13.52 14.36 -8.65
CA TYR A 326 -14.32 13.20 -8.27
C TYR A 326 -14.16 12.06 -9.27
N SER A 327 -13.99 10.85 -8.73
CA SER A 327 -13.98 9.59 -9.48
C SER A 327 -14.94 8.63 -8.77
N ASP A 328 -15.86 8.02 -9.51
CA ASP A 328 -16.80 7.05 -8.94
C ASP A 328 -16.07 5.81 -8.41
N THR A 329 -15.04 5.32 -9.11
CA THR A 329 -14.25 4.17 -8.64
C THR A 329 -13.48 4.50 -7.37
N TYR A 330 -12.80 5.65 -7.30
CA TYR A 330 -12.04 6.04 -6.10
C TYR A 330 -12.95 6.40 -4.93
N HIS A 331 -14.14 6.94 -5.20
CA HIS A 331 -15.18 7.09 -4.20
C HIS A 331 -15.55 5.74 -3.57
N LEU A 332 -15.74 4.70 -4.40
CA LEU A 332 -16.03 3.35 -3.92
C LEU A 332 -14.82 2.71 -3.21
N HIS A 333 -13.61 2.94 -3.71
CA HIS A 333 -12.39 2.51 -3.04
C HIS A 333 -12.24 3.14 -1.65
N ALA A 334 -12.68 4.39 -1.44
CA ALA A 334 -12.68 4.99 -0.12
C ALA A 334 -13.60 4.25 0.86
N LEU A 335 -14.78 3.78 0.39
CA LEU A 335 -15.68 2.94 1.18
C LEU A 335 -15.06 1.57 1.49
N LEU A 336 -14.37 0.96 0.53
CA LEU A 336 -13.63 -0.29 0.75
C LEU A 336 -12.42 -0.09 1.68
N GLY A 337 -11.76 1.07 1.63
CA GLY A 337 -10.69 1.45 2.55
C GLY A 337 -11.17 1.50 3.99
N VAL A 338 -12.39 2.02 4.23
CA VAL A 338 -13.06 1.97 5.54
C VAL A 338 -13.29 0.54 5.99
N TRP A 339 -13.78 -0.35 5.12
CA TRP A 339 -13.90 -1.78 5.44
C TRP A 339 -12.55 -2.39 5.82
N ASN A 340 -11.51 -2.18 5.00
CA ASN A 340 -10.18 -2.72 5.25
C ASN A 340 -9.63 -2.23 6.59
N TYR A 341 -9.74 -0.94 6.89
CA TYR A 341 -9.31 -0.40 8.18
C TYR A 341 -10.03 -1.07 9.35
N VAL A 342 -11.36 -1.16 9.33
CA VAL A 342 -12.14 -1.79 10.41
C VAL A 342 -11.85 -3.28 10.52
N HIS A 343 -11.69 -3.97 9.39
CA HIS A 343 -11.39 -5.39 9.35
C HIS A 343 -10.04 -5.71 10.00
N TYR A 344 -8.99 -4.94 9.71
CA TYR A 344 -7.68 -5.18 10.31
C TYR A 344 -7.54 -4.59 11.72
N SER A 345 -8.06 -3.40 11.99
CA SER A 345 -7.91 -2.72 13.29
C SER A 345 -8.93 -3.14 14.36
N GLY A 346 -10.12 -3.57 13.96
CA GLY A 346 -11.24 -3.75 14.89
C GLY A 346 -11.78 -2.45 15.50
N ASP A 347 -11.45 -1.28 14.96
CA ASP A 347 -11.87 0.03 15.49
C ASP A 347 -13.36 0.34 15.16
N VAL A 348 -14.26 -0.40 15.82
CA VAL A 348 -15.71 -0.25 15.68
C VAL A 348 -16.19 1.10 16.22
N ALA A 349 -15.51 1.66 17.22
CA ALA A 349 -15.86 2.96 17.79
C ALA A 349 -15.62 4.10 16.79
N TRP A 350 -14.48 4.09 16.10
CA TRP A 350 -14.21 5.01 15.00
C TRP A 350 -15.22 4.84 13.87
N MET A 351 -15.51 3.60 13.50
CA MET A 351 -16.50 3.31 12.45
C MET A 351 -17.88 3.87 12.80
N ALA A 352 -18.34 3.64 14.03
CA ALA A 352 -19.63 4.15 14.52
C ALA A 352 -19.67 5.69 14.53
N HIS A 353 -18.54 6.35 14.84
CA HIS A 353 -18.43 7.80 14.78
C HIS A 353 -18.57 8.35 13.36
N TYR A 354 -17.89 7.74 12.38
CA TYR A 354 -17.92 8.16 10.98
C TYR A 354 -19.12 7.63 10.19
N TRP A 355 -19.92 6.71 10.77
CA TRP A 355 -21.05 6.06 10.08
C TRP A 355 -22.02 7.03 9.41
N PRO A 356 -22.42 8.17 10.00
CA PRO A 356 -23.29 9.13 9.31
C PRO A 356 -22.67 9.71 8.04
N GLN A 357 -21.34 9.93 8.00
CA GLN A 357 -20.63 10.40 6.81
C GLN A 357 -20.50 9.29 5.78
N TYR A 358 -20.16 8.08 6.23
CA TYR A 358 -20.11 6.88 5.39
C TYR A 358 -21.45 6.63 4.67
N LYS A 359 -22.58 6.73 5.39
CA LYS A 359 -23.91 6.55 4.78
C LYS A 359 -24.22 7.60 3.71
N ARG A 360 -23.77 8.84 3.86
CA ARG A 360 -23.93 9.86 2.81
C ARG A 360 -23.13 9.48 1.56
N ALA A 361 -21.89 9.03 1.72
CA ALA A 361 -21.09 8.53 0.61
C ALA A 361 -21.74 7.31 -0.07
N LEU A 362 -22.16 6.30 0.70
CA LEU A 362 -22.89 5.15 0.16
C LEU A 362 -24.15 5.58 -0.61
N THR A 363 -24.87 6.59 -0.12
CA THR A 363 -26.06 7.14 -0.79
C THR A 363 -25.73 7.74 -2.16
N VAL A 364 -24.58 8.40 -2.32
CA VAL A 364 -24.11 8.89 -3.62
C VAL A 364 -23.98 7.74 -4.61
N SER A 365 -23.34 6.65 -4.19
CA SER A 365 -23.17 5.45 -5.01
C SER A 365 -24.50 4.76 -5.33
N VAL A 366 -25.37 4.57 -4.33
CA VAL A 366 -26.69 3.92 -4.52
C VAL A 366 -27.57 4.70 -5.49
N ARG A 367 -27.48 6.04 -5.55
CA ARG A 367 -28.22 6.86 -6.52
C ARG A 367 -27.77 6.65 -7.97
N ARG A 368 -26.57 6.10 -8.19
CA ARG A 368 -26.05 5.76 -9.51
C ARG A 368 -26.49 4.37 -9.98
N TRP A 369 -27.07 3.56 -9.11
CA TRP A 369 -27.63 2.27 -9.51
C TRP A 369 -28.91 2.47 -10.32
N ASN A 370 -28.92 1.95 -11.54
CA ASN A 370 -30.07 2.01 -12.43
C ASN A 370 -30.95 0.77 -12.24
N ARG A 371 -32.10 0.93 -11.57
CA ARG A 371 -33.06 -0.16 -11.34
C ARG A 371 -33.57 -0.89 -12.59
N TYR A 372 -33.55 -0.25 -13.76
CA TYR A 372 -34.02 -0.85 -15.02
C TYR A 372 -32.94 -1.70 -15.70
N ARG A 373 -31.68 -1.30 -15.54
CA ARG A 373 -30.53 -2.06 -16.06
C ARG A 373 -29.99 -3.05 -15.03
N GLY A 374 -30.28 -2.84 -13.75
CA GLY A 374 -29.71 -3.60 -12.63
C GLY A 374 -28.22 -3.34 -12.40
N LEU A 375 -27.65 -2.30 -13.01
CA LEU A 375 -26.22 -1.98 -13.01
C LEU A 375 -25.95 -0.56 -12.48
N PHE A 376 -24.77 -0.37 -11.93
CA PHE A 376 -24.20 0.92 -11.56
C PHE A 376 -23.79 1.71 -12.79
N TRP A 377 -24.19 2.98 -12.85
CA TRP A 377 -23.76 3.93 -13.87
C TRP A 377 -22.61 4.80 -13.35
N CYS A 378 -21.40 4.51 -13.84
CA CYS A 378 -20.22 5.34 -13.58
C CYS A 378 -20.38 6.67 -14.33
N TRP A 379 -20.43 7.78 -13.60
CA TRP A 379 -20.64 9.09 -14.20
C TRP A 379 -19.33 9.80 -14.54
N SER A 380 -18.35 9.72 -13.64
CA SER A 380 -17.02 10.27 -13.86
C SER A 380 -16.23 9.44 -14.86
N THR A 381 -15.38 10.12 -15.63
CA THR A 381 -14.39 9.51 -16.52
C THR A 381 -13.00 9.42 -15.85
N ALA A 382 -12.87 9.89 -14.61
CA ALA A 382 -11.62 9.82 -13.85
C ALA A 382 -11.45 8.45 -13.18
N ASP A 383 -10.24 7.92 -13.26
CA ASP A 383 -9.81 6.63 -12.72
C ASP A 383 -8.28 6.63 -12.60
N TRP A 384 -7.64 5.46 -12.43
CA TRP A 384 -6.17 5.26 -12.33
C TRP A 384 -5.32 5.70 -13.54
N LEU A 385 -5.79 6.66 -14.34
CA LEU A 385 -5.23 7.25 -15.56
C LEU A 385 -5.43 6.42 -16.83
N ARG A 386 -6.29 5.40 -16.77
CA ARG A 386 -6.76 4.69 -17.96
C ARG A 386 -7.81 5.50 -18.77
N PRO A 387 -7.85 5.36 -20.10
CA PRO A 387 -8.94 5.91 -20.90
C PRO A 387 -10.20 5.03 -20.84
N GLY A 388 -11.35 5.63 -21.15
CA GLY A 388 -12.58 4.85 -21.39
C GLY A 388 -13.45 4.55 -20.17
N GLN A 389 -13.11 5.09 -19.00
CA GLN A 389 -13.96 5.02 -17.80
C GLN A 389 -15.29 5.79 -18.01
N GLY A 390 -16.33 5.39 -17.26
CA GLY A 390 -17.69 5.95 -17.31
C GLY A 390 -18.72 4.93 -17.79
N GLY A 391 -20.00 5.30 -17.86
CA GLY A 391 -21.09 4.42 -18.31
C GLY A 391 -21.28 3.16 -17.45
N TYR A 392 -21.84 2.09 -18.03
CA TYR A 392 -21.91 0.78 -17.37
C TYR A 392 -20.58 0.03 -17.54
N ASN A 393 -19.57 0.49 -16.81
CA ASN A 393 -18.23 -0.08 -16.83
C ASN A 393 -18.13 -1.35 -15.95
N SER A 394 -17.41 -2.37 -16.42
CA SER A 394 -17.30 -3.67 -15.72
C SER A 394 -16.57 -3.58 -14.38
N GLU A 395 -15.47 -2.85 -14.30
CA GLU A 395 -14.72 -2.62 -13.08
C GLU A 395 -15.56 -1.85 -12.06
N ALA A 396 -16.11 -0.69 -12.45
CA ALA A 396 -16.91 0.15 -11.54
C ALA A 396 -18.12 -0.61 -10.96
N ASN A 397 -18.76 -1.47 -11.75
CA ASN A 397 -19.85 -2.32 -11.27
C ASN A 397 -19.37 -3.38 -10.27
N ALA A 398 -18.24 -4.03 -10.52
CA ALA A 398 -17.70 -5.02 -9.59
C ALA A 398 -17.26 -4.38 -8.26
N ILE A 399 -16.62 -3.20 -8.30
CA ILE A 399 -16.27 -2.44 -7.09
C ILE A 399 -17.54 -2.02 -6.33
N PHE A 400 -18.56 -1.52 -7.03
CA PHE A 400 -19.83 -1.12 -6.39
C PHE A 400 -20.53 -2.29 -5.70
N TYR A 401 -20.60 -3.45 -6.35
CA TYR A 401 -21.14 -4.67 -5.74
C TYR A 401 -20.41 -5.01 -4.44
N LEU A 402 -19.07 -5.03 -4.46
CA LEU A 402 -18.30 -5.32 -3.27
C LEU A 402 -18.48 -4.26 -2.19
N ALA A 403 -18.55 -2.97 -2.54
CA ALA A 403 -18.78 -1.88 -1.60
C ALA A 403 -20.15 -1.99 -0.91
N VAL A 404 -21.21 -2.36 -1.64
CA VAL A 404 -22.54 -2.62 -1.06
C VAL A 404 -22.47 -3.81 -0.09
N LYS A 405 -21.82 -4.90 -0.51
CA LYS A 405 -21.66 -6.10 0.31
C LYS A 405 -20.90 -5.81 1.61
N LYS A 406 -19.78 -5.09 1.53
CA LYS A 406 -18.99 -4.68 2.71
C LYS A 406 -19.72 -3.63 3.56
N SER A 407 -20.57 -2.80 2.98
CA SER A 407 -21.43 -1.87 3.74
C SER A 407 -22.45 -2.60 4.62
N LEU A 408 -23.05 -3.70 4.12
CA LEU A 408 -23.92 -4.56 4.93
C LEU A 408 -23.15 -5.23 6.08
N ALA A 409 -21.94 -5.73 5.80
CA ALA A 409 -21.07 -6.30 6.83
C ALA A 409 -20.65 -5.27 7.90
N LEU A 410 -20.32 -4.04 7.51
CA LEU A 410 -20.05 -2.95 8.45
C LEU A 410 -21.28 -2.62 9.30
N ALA A 411 -22.47 -2.57 8.69
CA ALA A 411 -23.71 -2.33 9.42
C ALA A 411 -23.98 -3.41 10.49
N GLU A 412 -23.68 -4.67 10.18
CA GLU A 412 -23.76 -5.79 11.13
C GLU A 412 -22.76 -5.63 12.28
N ILE A 413 -21.50 -5.27 11.98
CA ILE A 413 -20.44 -5.04 12.98
C ILE A 413 -20.81 -3.89 13.93
N ILE A 414 -21.34 -2.79 13.42
CA ILE A 414 -21.80 -1.64 14.23
C ILE A 414 -22.98 -2.03 15.12
N GLY A 415 -23.85 -2.90 14.62
CA GLY A 415 -24.99 -3.46 15.34
C GLY A 415 -26.34 -2.77 15.06
N PRO A 416 -27.38 -3.11 15.85
CA PRO A 416 -28.76 -2.74 15.54
C PRO A 416 -28.99 -1.24 15.40
N GLY A 417 -29.74 -0.84 14.37
CA GLY A 417 -30.08 0.56 14.09
C GLY A 417 -29.07 1.30 13.22
N SER A 418 -27.96 0.66 12.80
CA SER A 418 -27.01 1.21 11.83
C SER A 418 -27.67 1.46 10.46
N LEU A 419 -28.48 0.50 10.00
CA LEU A 419 -29.38 0.62 8.86
C LEU A 419 -30.82 0.36 9.27
N ASN A 420 -31.76 1.05 8.63
CA ASN A 420 -33.18 0.76 8.73
C ASN A 420 -33.57 -0.38 7.76
N MET A 421 -34.81 -0.89 7.89
CA MET A 421 -35.30 -2.01 7.08
C MET A 421 -35.35 -1.71 5.57
N GLU A 422 -35.64 -0.47 5.18
CA GLU A 422 -35.69 -0.07 3.77
C GLU A 422 -34.29 0.03 3.17
N GLU A 423 -33.33 0.60 3.91
CA GLU A 423 -31.92 0.64 3.53
C GLU A 423 -31.36 -0.79 3.33
N MET A 424 -31.57 -1.68 4.30
CA MET A 424 -31.11 -3.08 4.20
C MET A 424 -31.74 -3.81 3.01
N ARG A 425 -33.05 -3.63 2.79
CA ARG A 425 -33.75 -4.24 1.67
C ARG A 425 -33.22 -3.71 0.33
N LEU A 426 -33.05 -2.40 0.19
CA LEU A 426 -32.53 -1.80 -1.03
C LEU A 426 -31.12 -2.32 -1.36
N LEU A 427 -30.22 -2.35 -0.39
CA LEU A 427 -28.86 -2.87 -0.61
C LEU A 427 -28.87 -4.35 -1.01
N THR A 428 -29.76 -5.15 -0.41
CA THR A 428 -29.95 -6.56 -0.78
C THR A 428 -30.51 -6.72 -2.20
N ASP A 429 -31.51 -5.90 -2.57
CA ASP A 429 -32.10 -5.89 -3.91
C ASP A 429 -31.06 -5.49 -4.98
N ILE A 430 -30.16 -4.55 -4.65
CA ILE A 430 -29.02 -4.18 -5.51
C ILE A 430 -28.10 -5.37 -5.74
N LEU A 431 -27.67 -6.08 -4.70
CA LEU A 431 -26.78 -7.24 -4.83
C LEU A 431 -27.39 -8.32 -5.73
N ASN A 432 -28.65 -8.69 -5.46
CA ASN A 432 -29.37 -9.70 -6.25
C ASN A 432 -29.51 -9.28 -7.72
N ALA A 433 -29.83 -8.00 -7.98
CA ALA A 433 -29.96 -7.50 -9.34
C ALA A 433 -28.62 -7.50 -10.08
N MET A 434 -27.52 -7.15 -9.41
CA MET A 434 -26.21 -7.12 -10.04
C MET A 434 -25.69 -8.52 -10.37
N GLU A 435 -25.87 -9.51 -9.50
CA GLU A 435 -25.52 -10.92 -9.79
C GLU A 435 -26.19 -11.44 -11.07
N LEU A 436 -27.42 -10.99 -11.35
CA LEU A 436 -28.14 -11.36 -12.57
C LEU A 436 -27.70 -10.51 -13.78
N ASN A 437 -27.60 -9.19 -13.63
CA ASN A 437 -27.46 -8.27 -14.76
C ASN A 437 -26.00 -8.01 -15.17
N TYR A 438 -25.01 -8.32 -14.32
CA TYR A 438 -23.60 -8.17 -14.67
C TYR A 438 -23.20 -9.00 -15.90
N GLN A 439 -23.92 -10.10 -16.16
CA GLN A 439 -23.73 -10.97 -17.32
C GLN A 439 -24.00 -10.26 -18.67
N ILE A 440 -24.65 -9.09 -18.69
CA ILE A 440 -24.78 -8.27 -19.91
C ILE A 440 -23.41 -7.82 -20.45
N LEU A 441 -22.41 -7.69 -19.57
CA LEU A 441 -21.03 -7.35 -19.94
C LEU A 441 -20.27 -8.55 -20.51
N TRP A 442 -20.79 -9.78 -20.40
CA TRP A 442 -20.08 -10.99 -20.80
C TRP A 442 -20.01 -11.11 -22.33
N ASP A 443 -18.81 -11.38 -22.84
CA ASP A 443 -18.57 -11.71 -24.23
C ASP A 443 -18.26 -13.22 -24.34
N ASP A 444 -19.21 -13.97 -24.92
CA ASP A 444 -19.07 -15.41 -25.13
C ASP A 444 -17.94 -15.78 -26.11
N TYR A 445 -17.53 -14.89 -27.01
CA TYR A 445 -16.42 -15.18 -27.91
C TYR A 445 -15.08 -14.98 -27.22
N ALA A 446 -14.90 -13.85 -26.53
CA ALA A 446 -13.68 -13.56 -25.80
C ALA A 446 -13.54 -14.35 -24.49
N GLN A 447 -14.65 -14.92 -23.99
CA GLN A 447 -14.74 -15.61 -22.71
C GLN A 447 -14.31 -14.69 -21.54
N MET A 448 -14.68 -13.42 -21.63
CA MET A 448 -14.32 -12.34 -20.70
C MET A 448 -15.41 -11.26 -20.68
N PHE A 449 -15.42 -10.42 -19.64
CA PHE A 449 -16.26 -9.24 -19.61
C PHE A 449 -15.65 -8.11 -20.46
N MET A 450 -16.52 -7.41 -21.18
CA MET A 450 -16.22 -6.17 -21.89
C MET A 450 -15.93 -5.03 -20.89
N ASP A 451 -15.21 -4.00 -21.32
CA ASP A 451 -14.93 -2.81 -20.52
C ASP A 451 -16.21 -2.00 -20.29
N ASN A 452 -16.99 -1.82 -21.35
CA ASN A 452 -18.22 -1.03 -21.31
C ASN A 452 -19.25 -1.51 -22.33
N ILE A 453 -20.52 -1.57 -21.95
CA ILE A 453 -21.60 -1.95 -22.87
C ILE A 453 -21.96 -0.87 -23.89
N ASP A 454 -21.55 0.39 -23.70
CA ASP A 454 -22.01 1.50 -24.55
C ASP A 454 -20.98 1.90 -25.62
N ASN A 455 -19.69 1.91 -25.31
CA ASN A 455 -18.67 2.53 -26.19
C ASN A 455 -17.31 1.82 -26.26
N ARG A 456 -17.10 0.71 -25.54
CA ARG A 456 -15.83 -0.04 -25.49
C ARG A 456 -16.07 -1.55 -25.33
N ARG A 457 -16.85 -2.11 -26.25
CA ARG A 457 -17.24 -3.54 -26.23
C ARG A 457 -16.10 -4.46 -26.66
N GLU A 458 -15.18 -3.93 -27.45
CA GLU A 458 -14.03 -4.63 -28.01
C GLU A 458 -12.86 -4.79 -27.04
N ILE A 459 -12.88 -4.06 -25.92
CA ILE A 459 -11.85 -4.13 -24.89
C ILE A 459 -12.35 -5.06 -23.78
N HIS A 460 -11.54 -6.05 -23.41
CA HIS A 460 -11.79 -6.93 -22.26
C HIS A 460 -10.75 -6.61 -21.17
N PRO A 461 -11.06 -5.70 -20.25
CA PRO A 461 -10.04 -5.06 -19.43
C PRO A 461 -9.48 -6.03 -18.39
N GLN A 462 -8.21 -5.86 -18.02
CA GLN A 462 -7.56 -6.65 -16.98
C GLN A 462 -8.19 -6.37 -15.62
N ASP A 463 -8.34 -5.08 -15.27
CA ASP A 463 -8.94 -4.64 -14.01
C ASP A 463 -10.37 -5.16 -13.84
N GLY A 464 -11.29 -4.92 -14.77
CA GLY A 464 -12.71 -5.27 -14.67
C GLY A 464 -12.94 -6.78 -14.58
N ASN A 465 -12.15 -7.57 -15.31
CA ASN A 465 -12.23 -9.03 -15.23
C ASN A 465 -11.64 -9.59 -13.92
N SER A 466 -10.56 -8.98 -13.41
CA SER A 466 -9.99 -9.35 -12.11
C SER A 466 -10.93 -8.98 -10.96
N TRP A 467 -11.53 -7.79 -11.04
CA TRP A 467 -12.53 -7.30 -10.10
C TRP A 467 -13.81 -8.15 -10.10
N ALA A 468 -14.26 -8.64 -11.25
CA ALA A 468 -15.40 -9.55 -11.32
C ALA A 468 -15.19 -10.82 -10.47
N ILE A 469 -13.96 -11.35 -10.43
CA ILE A 469 -13.59 -12.49 -9.59
C ILE A 469 -13.45 -12.07 -8.11
N PHE A 470 -12.81 -10.91 -7.87
CA PHE A 470 -12.54 -10.42 -6.51
C PHE A 470 -13.81 -10.00 -5.77
N ALA A 471 -14.84 -9.54 -6.49
CA ALA A 471 -16.13 -9.09 -5.97
C ALA A 471 -17.03 -10.23 -5.47
N GLU A 472 -16.46 -11.24 -4.81
CA GLU A 472 -17.10 -12.30 -4.03
C GLU A 472 -18.55 -12.68 -4.40
N SER A 473 -18.73 -13.76 -5.14
CA SER A 473 -20.04 -14.30 -5.57
C SER A 473 -20.74 -13.56 -6.72
N LEU A 474 -20.18 -12.44 -7.21
CA LEU A 474 -20.70 -11.77 -8.41
C LEU A 474 -20.74 -12.69 -9.64
N ILE A 475 -19.78 -13.61 -9.73
CA ILE A 475 -19.67 -14.58 -10.82
C ILE A 475 -19.47 -16.01 -10.31
N SER A 476 -19.77 -16.99 -11.16
CA SER A 476 -19.56 -18.40 -10.83
C SER A 476 -18.07 -18.78 -10.81
N GLN A 477 -17.71 -19.79 -10.00
CA GLN A 477 -16.35 -20.33 -9.98
C GLN A 477 -15.88 -20.86 -11.35
N LYS A 478 -16.80 -21.39 -12.17
CA LYS A 478 -16.48 -21.80 -13.54
C LYS A 478 -16.06 -20.60 -14.40
N GLN A 479 -16.80 -19.50 -14.33
CA GLN A 479 -16.50 -18.27 -15.07
C GLN A 479 -15.19 -17.63 -14.57
N ALA A 480 -14.95 -17.65 -13.25
CA ALA A 480 -13.69 -17.20 -12.66
C ALA A 480 -12.49 -17.97 -13.21
N LYS A 481 -12.59 -19.30 -13.32
CA LYS A 481 -11.54 -20.14 -13.93
C LYS A 481 -11.33 -19.82 -15.41
N THR A 482 -12.41 -19.64 -16.17
CA THR A 482 -12.32 -19.23 -17.59
C THR A 482 -11.61 -17.89 -17.75
N ILE A 483 -11.98 -16.88 -16.96
CA ILE A 483 -11.32 -15.55 -16.98
C ILE A 483 -9.84 -15.68 -16.61
N SER A 484 -9.53 -16.44 -15.56
CA SER A 484 -8.15 -16.75 -15.14
C SER A 484 -7.34 -17.40 -16.27
N ASP A 485 -7.93 -18.28 -17.09
CA ASP A 485 -7.27 -18.86 -18.28
C ASP A 485 -7.00 -17.79 -19.33
N SER A 486 -7.97 -16.92 -19.60
CA SER A 486 -7.86 -15.89 -20.62
C SER A 486 -6.87 -14.77 -20.24
N LEU A 487 -6.82 -14.37 -18.97
CA LEU A 487 -5.84 -13.42 -18.45
C LEU A 487 -4.41 -13.96 -18.58
N ARG A 488 -4.16 -15.21 -18.13
CA ARG A 488 -2.84 -15.86 -18.23
C ARG A 488 -2.32 -15.92 -19.66
N LYS A 489 -3.19 -16.14 -20.66
CA LYS A 489 -2.81 -16.20 -22.07
C LYS A 489 -2.25 -14.88 -22.61
N ARG A 490 -2.52 -13.74 -21.97
CA ARG A 490 -2.07 -12.41 -22.42
C ARG A 490 -0.68 -12.02 -21.92
N TRP A 491 -0.13 -12.76 -20.97
CA TRP A 491 1.15 -12.40 -20.37
C TRP A 491 2.28 -12.40 -21.41
N ASN A 492 3.12 -11.39 -21.32
CA ASN A 492 4.37 -11.30 -22.07
C ASN A 492 5.55 -11.48 -21.11
N ASP A 493 6.79 -11.32 -21.58
CA ASP A 493 7.99 -11.58 -20.77
C ASP A 493 8.11 -10.69 -19.52
N PHE A 494 7.44 -9.53 -19.50
CA PHE A 494 7.56 -8.54 -18.43
C PHE A 494 6.35 -8.51 -17.49
N GLY A 495 5.22 -9.13 -17.84
CA GLY A 495 4.04 -9.17 -16.98
C GLY A 495 2.72 -9.30 -17.74
N ALA A 496 1.65 -8.82 -17.09
CA ALA A 496 0.29 -8.85 -17.62
C ALA A 496 -0.08 -7.48 -18.23
N PRO A 497 -0.32 -7.39 -19.55
CA PRO A 497 -0.75 -6.14 -20.18
C PRO A 497 -2.16 -5.72 -19.74
N ALA A 498 -2.29 -4.47 -19.29
CA ALA A 498 -3.55 -3.82 -18.94
C ALA A 498 -4.18 -3.19 -20.20
N VAL A 499 -4.86 -4.00 -21.00
CA VAL A 499 -5.32 -3.63 -22.36
C VAL A 499 -6.29 -2.45 -22.40
N GLU A 500 -6.95 -2.14 -21.30
CA GLU A 500 -7.77 -0.94 -21.09
C GLU A 500 -6.97 0.35 -21.25
N MET A 501 -5.67 0.29 -20.98
CA MET A 501 -4.71 1.35 -21.21
C MET A 501 -3.63 0.88 -22.21
N PRO A 502 -3.68 1.34 -23.47
CA PRO A 502 -2.76 0.86 -24.51
C PRO A 502 -1.28 0.93 -24.10
N ASN A 503 -0.51 -0.08 -24.52
CA ASN A 503 0.95 -0.18 -24.31
C ASN A 503 1.39 -0.19 -22.83
N THR A 504 0.53 -0.61 -21.90
CA THR A 504 0.78 -0.52 -20.45
C THR A 504 0.77 -1.88 -19.77
N ILE A 505 1.69 -2.08 -18.83
CA ILE A 505 1.59 -3.05 -17.73
C ILE A 505 1.36 -2.23 -16.46
N SER A 506 0.24 -2.49 -15.78
CA SER A 506 -0.18 -1.80 -14.56
C SER A 506 -0.08 -2.76 -13.37
N PRO A 507 0.86 -2.54 -12.43
CA PRO A 507 0.90 -3.25 -11.16
C PRO A 507 -0.37 -3.10 -10.32
N PHE A 508 -1.14 -2.02 -10.51
CA PHE A 508 -2.44 -1.86 -9.87
C PHE A 508 -3.44 -2.92 -10.37
N ALA A 509 -3.69 -2.97 -11.69
CA ALA A 509 -4.56 -3.97 -12.30
C ALA A 509 -4.04 -5.40 -12.06
N SER A 510 -2.72 -5.59 -12.17
CA SER A 510 -2.09 -6.89 -11.96
C SER A 510 -2.16 -7.36 -10.51
N SER A 511 -2.17 -6.46 -9.52
CA SER A 511 -2.39 -6.83 -8.11
C SER A 511 -3.77 -7.43 -7.89
N PHE A 512 -4.80 -6.94 -8.58
CA PHE A 512 -6.12 -7.58 -8.58
C PHE A 512 -6.11 -8.92 -9.32
N GLU A 513 -5.37 -9.04 -10.42
CA GLU A 513 -5.22 -10.31 -11.15
C GLU A 513 -4.57 -11.40 -10.28
N LEU A 514 -3.58 -11.04 -9.44
CA LEU A 514 -2.98 -11.98 -8.48
C LEU A 514 -4.03 -12.57 -7.54
N ILE A 515 -4.91 -11.72 -6.99
CA ILE A 515 -5.99 -12.12 -6.08
C ILE A 515 -7.02 -12.95 -6.84
N ALA A 516 -7.38 -12.53 -8.05
CA ALA A 516 -8.33 -13.20 -8.92
C ALA A 516 -7.90 -14.63 -9.25
N HIS A 517 -6.61 -14.87 -9.55
CA HIS A 517 -6.09 -16.22 -9.76
C HIS A 517 -6.26 -17.10 -8.52
N CYS A 518 -5.94 -16.60 -7.32
CA CYS A 518 -6.13 -17.35 -6.08
C CYS A 518 -7.62 -17.68 -5.86
N TYR A 519 -8.52 -16.73 -6.11
CA TYR A 519 -9.97 -16.89 -5.93
C TYR A 519 -10.60 -17.82 -6.96
N ALA A 520 -9.99 -17.94 -8.14
CA ALA A 520 -10.32 -18.94 -9.16
C ALA A 520 -9.72 -20.33 -8.87
N GLY A 521 -9.01 -20.51 -7.74
CA GLY A 521 -8.35 -21.76 -7.36
C GLY A 521 -6.99 -21.99 -8.01
N GLU A 522 -6.47 -21.03 -8.77
CA GLU A 522 -5.28 -21.15 -9.63
C GLU A 522 -4.06 -20.44 -9.00
N HIS A 523 -3.74 -20.75 -7.74
CA HIS A 523 -2.71 -20.07 -6.93
C HIS A 523 -1.31 -20.07 -7.58
N GLN A 524 -0.96 -21.16 -8.29
CA GLN A 524 0.31 -21.24 -9.01
C GLN A 524 0.45 -20.11 -10.05
N ARG A 525 -0.65 -19.70 -10.70
CA ARG A 525 -0.62 -18.59 -11.67
C ARG A 525 -0.28 -17.28 -10.99
N SER A 526 -0.83 -17.05 -9.80
CA SER A 526 -0.49 -15.88 -9.00
C SER A 526 1.02 -15.83 -8.74
N VAL A 527 1.62 -16.93 -8.30
CA VAL A 527 3.06 -17.02 -8.05
C VAL A 527 3.89 -16.88 -9.33
N ASP A 528 3.47 -17.48 -10.44
CA ASP A 528 4.11 -17.34 -11.75
C ASP A 528 4.14 -15.86 -12.21
N LEU A 529 3.02 -15.14 -12.04
CA LEU A 529 2.93 -13.72 -12.39
C LEU A 529 3.76 -12.86 -11.44
N ILE A 530 3.78 -13.17 -10.14
CA ILE A 530 4.66 -12.53 -9.15
C ILE A 530 6.13 -12.63 -9.61
N ARG A 531 6.61 -13.84 -9.90
CA ARG A 531 8.00 -14.05 -10.35
C ARG A 531 8.31 -13.32 -11.64
N ARG A 532 7.39 -13.35 -12.60
CA ARG A 532 7.56 -12.71 -13.92
C ARG A 532 7.60 -11.18 -13.81
N MET A 533 6.55 -10.60 -13.26
CA MET A 533 6.36 -9.15 -13.26
C MET A 533 7.09 -8.47 -12.12
N TRP A 534 6.89 -8.91 -10.87
CA TRP A 534 7.56 -8.29 -9.73
C TRP A 534 9.05 -8.65 -9.67
N GLY A 535 9.44 -9.83 -10.17
CA GLY A 535 10.85 -10.14 -10.38
C GLY A 535 11.51 -9.18 -11.38
N TYR A 536 10.84 -8.87 -12.49
CA TYR A 536 11.30 -7.84 -13.42
C TYR A 536 11.32 -6.44 -12.80
N MET A 537 10.32 -6.07 -11.99
CA MET A 537 10.31 -4.77 -11.29
C MET A 537 11.43 -4.64 -10.24
N LEU A 538 12.06 -5.73 -9.80
CA LEU A 538 13.26 -5.67 -8.96
C LEU A 538 14.55 -5.60 -9.78
N ASP A 539 14.72 -6.54 -10.72
CA ASP A 539 16.01 -6.81 -11.38
C ASP A 539 16.11 -6.21 -12.79
N GLY A 540 15.01 -5.68 -13.33
CA GLY A 540 14.94 -5.08 -14.64
C GLY A 540 15.77 -3.80 -14.78
N LYS A 541 16.07 -3.44 -16.03
CA LYS A 541 16.80 -2.21 -16.34
C LYS A 541 16.00 -0.99 -15.86
N GLY A 542 16.68 -0.04 -15.22
CA GLY A 542 16.05 1.18 -14.70
C GLY A 542 15.32 1.00 -13.36
N MET A 543 15.30 -0.21 -12.79
CA MET A 543 14.62 -0.48 -11.51
C MET A 543 15.50 -0.20 -10.29
N THR A 544 14.89 -0.16 -9.11
CA THR A 544 15.57 0.19 -7.84
C THR A 544 16.14 -1.01 -7.09
N ASN A 545 15.72 -2.23 -7.40
CA ASN A 545 15.98 -3.45 -6.64
C ASN A 545 15.43 -3.47 -5.19
N SER A 546 14.63 -2.47 -4.82
CA SER A 546 14.19 -2.28 -3.43
C SER A 546 12.71 -2.00 -3.29
N THR A 547 12.07 -1.46 -4.33
CA THR A 547 10.68 -0.98 -4.31
C THR A 547 10.00 -1.21 -5.65
N PHE A 548 8.68 -1.03 -5.69
CA PHE A 548 7.89 -1.23 -6.90
C PHE A 548 7.38 0.07 -7.51
N LEU A 549 7.57 0.20 -8.82
CA LEU A 549 7.12 1.32 -9.61
C LEU A 549 5.61 1.32 -9.88
N GLU A 550 5.10 2.48 -10.28
CA GLU A 550 3.69 2.76 -10.49
C GLU A 550 3.10 2.10 -11.74
N GLY A 551 3.85 2.04 -12.84
CA GLY A 551 3.47 1.37 -14.08
C GLY A 551 4.60 1.39 -15.10
N PHE A 552 4.53 0.58 -16.15
CA PHE A 552 5.57 0.55 -17.19
C PHE A 552 5.02 0.06 -18.54
N THR A 553 5.81 0.17 -19.60
CA THR A 553 5.37 -0.28 -20.93
C THR A 553 5.44 -1.80 -21.10
N ILE A 554 4.65 -2.34 -22.02
CA ILE A 554 4.63 -3.78 -22.33
C ILE A 554 5.97 -4.34 -22.81
N ASP A 555 6.92 -3.50 -23.22
CA ASP A 555 8.27 -3.89 -23.63
C ASP A 555 9.30 -3.81 -22.47
N GLY A 556 8.83 -3.55 -21.24
CA GLY A 556 9.65 -3.48 -20.04
C GLY A 556 10.30 -2.12 -19.78
N ASN A 557 10.13 -1.10 -20.63
CA ASN A 557 10.69 0.23 -20.37
C ASN A 557 9.96 0.91 -19.18
N ILE A 558 10.73 1.56 -18.29
CA ILE A 558 10.22 2.22 -17.07
C ILE A 558 9.29 3.42 -17.33
N LYS A 559 8.93 3.74 -18.57
CA LYS A 559 7.95 4.77 -18.87
C LYS A 559 6.55 4.27 -18.51
N TYR A 560 5.83 5.00 -17.67
CA TYR A 560 4.39 4.80 -17.53
C TYR A 560 3.66 5.62 -18.62
N PRO A 561 2.90 5.00 -19.54
CA PRO A 561 2.27 5.71 -20.66
C PRO A 561 1.29 6.81 -20.26
N ALA A 562 0.84 6.84 -19.00
CA ALA A 562 0.01 7.91 -18.45
C ALA A 562 0.71 9.27 -18.47
N TYR A 563 2.05 9.27 -18.52
CA TYR A 563 2.87 10.46 -18.39
C TYR A 563 3.58 10.82 -19.68
N GLY A 564 3.61 12.13 -19.98
CA GLY A 564 4.41 12.68 -21.06
C GLY A 564 5.92 12.50 -20.82
N ALA A 565 6.36 12.56 -19.57
CA ALA A 565 7.76 12.43 -19.15
C ALA A 565 7.99 11.14 -18.35
N SER A 566 8.99 10.34 -18.73
CA SER A 566 9.31 9.09 -18.04
C SER A 566 9.79 9.30 -16.60
N GLY A 567 10.52 10.40 -16.33
CA GLY A 567 11.02 10.75 -15.00
C GLY A 567 9.92 11.00 -13.96
N ARG A 568 8.68 11.21 -14.40
CA ARG A 568 7.52 11.41 -13.53
C ARG A 568 7.05 10.12 -12.85
N ASN A 569 7.32 8.97 -13.47
CA ASN A 569 6.90 7.69 -12.95
C ASN A 569 7.48 7.44 -11.56
N SER A 570 6.65 7.09 -10.58
CA SER A 570 7.14 6.77 -9.23
C SER A 570 7.74 5.37 -9.23
N HIS A 571 8.92 5.18 -8.62
CA HIS A 571 9.53 3.86 -8.39
C HIS A 571 9.26 3.30 -6.98
N ALA A 572 8.37 3.95 -6.23
CA ALA A 572 7.82 3.46 -4.97
C ALA A 572 6.35 3.89 -4.89
N HIS A 573 5.45 3.00 -5.29
CA HIS A 573 4.00 3.23 -5.36
C HIS A 573 3.22 2.11 -4.65
N GLY A 574 2.37 2.49 -3.69
CA GLY A 574 1.69 1.57 -2.77
C GLY A 574 0.74 0.60 -3.46
N TRP A 575 0.14 1.01 -4.57
CA TRP A 575 -0.75 0.17 -5.36
C TRP A 575 -0.08 -1.03 -6.05
N SER A 576 1.26 -1.10 -6.04
CA SER A 576 2.07 -2.14 -6.68
C SER A 576 2.45 -3.25 -5.71
N THR A 577 1.83 -3.31 -4.54
CA THR A 577 2.31 -4.13 -3.40
C THR A 577 1.48 -5.39 -3.16
N GLY A 578 0.61 -5.75 -4.11
CA GLY A 578 -0.22 -6.94 -4.09
C GLY A 578 0.46 -8.25 -3.67
N PRO A 579 1.72 -8.55 -4.10
CA PRO A 579 2.40 -9.78 -3.69
C PRO A 579 2.59 -9.91 -2.18
N THR A 580 2.83 -8.80 -1.46
CA THR A 580 3.02 -8.80 -0.01
C THR A 580 1.79 -9.38 0.69
N TYR A 581 0.61 -8.94 0.25
CA TYR A 581 -0.66 -9.44 0.73
C TYR A 581 -0.92 -10.88 0.28
N VAL A 582 -0.79 -11.17 -1.01
CA VAL A 582 -1.11 -12.49 -1.59
C VAL A 582 -0.23 -13.61 -1.04
N LEU A 583 1.08 -13.37 -0.88
CA LEU A 583 1.98 -14.37 -0.30
C LEU A 583 1.64 -14.67 1.16
N SER A 584 1.27 -13.66 1.95
CA SER A 584 0.88 -13.83 3.35
C SER A 584 -0.49 -14.50 3.53
N THR A 585 -1.46 -14.19 2.66
CA THR A 585 -2.87 -14.56 2.89
C THR A 585 -3.39 -15.68 2.00
N GLU A 586 -2.84 -15.86 0.80
CA GLU A 586 -3.26 -16.88 -0.16
C GLU A 586 -2.27 -18.04 -0.26
N ILE A 587 -0.96 -17.76 -0.18
CA ILE A 587 0.08 -18.81 -0.29
C ILE A 587 0.41 -19.38 1.09
N LEU A 588 0.83 -18.53 2.04
CA LEU A 588 0.98 -18.93 3.43
C LEU A 588 -0.39 -19.26 4.06
N GLY A 589 -1.43 -18.56 3.61
CA GLY A 589 -2.82 -18.92 3.84
C GLY A 589 -3.47 -18.30 5.07
N ILE A 590 -2.86 -17.31 5.73
CA ILE A 590 -3.42 -16.68 6.94
C ILE A 590 -4.46 -15.63 6.53
N LYS A 591 -5.74 -15.89 6.78
CA LYS A 591 -6.84 -14.94 6.55
C LYS A 591 -7.59 -14.63 7.82
N LEU A 592 -7.80 -13.35 8.08
CA LEU A 592 -8.72 -12.89 9.11
C LEU A 592 -10.14 -12.96 8.53
N VAL A 593 -11.08 -13.55 9.26
CA VAL A 593 -12.48 -13.70 8.81
C VAL A 593 -13.34 -12.60 9.44
N THR A 594 -13.15 -12.35 10.72
CA THR A 594 -13.78 -11.24 11.45
C THR A 594 -12.73 -10.19 11.84
N PRO A 595 -13.17 -8.97 12.22
CA PRO A 595 -12.25 -7.92 12.63
C PRO A 595 -11.20 -8.39 13.64
N LEU A 596 -9.98 -7.88 13.52
CA LEU A 596 -8.80 -8.25 14.34
C LEU A 596 -8.34 -9.71 14.25
N GLY A 597 -9.09 -10.60 13.58
CA GLY A 597 -8.80 -12.03 13.56
C GLY A 597 -9.38 -12.80 14.74
N TYR A 598 -10.48 -12.34 15.36
CA TYR A 598 -11.19 -13.16 16.36
C TYR A 598 -11.59 -14.53 15.82
N THR A 599 -12.03 -14.53 14.57
CA THR A 599 -12.11 -15.71 13.74
C THR A 599 -11.20 -15.59 12.54
N TRP A 600 -10.63 -16.73 12.17
CA TRP A 600 -9.61 -16.80 11.15
C TRP A 600 -9.74 -18.09 10.33
N ARG A 601 -9.13 -18.08 9.15
CA ARG A 601 -8.97 -19.25 8.29
C ARG A 601 -7.50 -19.35 7.92
N ILE A 602 -6.92 -20.53 8.14
CA ILE A 602 -5.55 -20.85 7.72
C ILE A 602 -5.62 -21.95 6.67
N ALA A 603 -5.31 -21.62 5.43
CA ALA A 603 -5.37 -22.57 4.33
C ALA A 603 -4.14 -22.40 3.43
N PRO A 604 -2.99 -22.99 3.80
CA PRO A 604 -1.78 -22.88 3.02
C PRO A 604 -1.95 -23.48 1.62
N ASN A 605 -1.37 -22.83 0.61
CA ASN A 605 -1.25 -23.37 -0.74
C ASN A 605 0.22 -23.56 -1.08
N PHE A 606 0.63 -24.81 -1.32
CA PHE A 606 2.05 -25.12 -1.52
C PHE A 606 2.60 -24.63 -2.84
N VAL A 607 1.76 -24.37 -3.84
CA VAL A 607 2.18 -24.08 -5.21
C VAL A 607 3.33 -25.03 -5.62
N ASP A 608 4.44 -24.49 -6.12
CA ASP A 608 5.68 -25.21 -6.40
C ASP A 608 6.78 -24.99 -5.34
N LEU A 609 6.43 -24.50 -4.15
CA LEU A 609 7.36 -24.29 -3.04
C LEU A 609 7.56 -25.57 -2.22
N ASP A 610 8.78 -25.76 -1.72
CA ASP A 610 9.13 -26.88 -0.82
C ASP A 610 8.80 -26.55 0.63
N SER A 611 8.86 -25.28 1.02
CA SER A 611 8.52 -24.82 2.36
C SER A 611 8.16 -23.35 2.38
N ALA A 612 7.30 -22.96 3.33
CA ALA A 612 7.11 -21.57 3.71
C ALA A 612 6.84 -21.42 5.20
N GLU A 613 7.31 -20.31 5.75
CA GLU A 613 7.10 -19.86 7.12
C GLU A 613 6.80 -18.37 7.10
N GLY A 614 5.87 -17.94 7.93
CA GLY A 614 5.53 -16.52 8.03
C GLY A 614 4.50 -16.26 9.10
N GLY A 615 4.20 -15.00 9.27
CA GLY A 615 3.21 -14.57 10.24
C GLY A 615 3.12 -13.08 10.33
N TYR A 616 2.05 -12.61 10.97
CA TYR A 616 1.85 -11.22 11.31
C TYR A 616 1.02 -11.14 12.60
N ALA A 617 1.02 -9.98 13.25
CA ALA A 617 0.29 -9.80 14.49
C ALA A 617 -0.82 -8.76 14.34
N THR A 618 -1.88 -8.96 15.12
CA THR A 618 -2.90 -7.95 15.37
C THR A 618 -2.85 -7.56 16.85
N GLN A 619 -3.77 -6.71 17.30
CA GLN A 619 -3.94 -6.42 18.73
C GLN A 619 -4.33 -7.63 19.58
N LEU A 620 -4.68 -8.75 18.97
CA LEU A 620 -4.97 -9.98 19.70
C LEU A 620 -3.71 -10.78 20.02
N GLY A 621 -2.66 -10.63 19.21
CA GLY A 621 -1.40 -11.39 19.31
C GLY A 621 -0.89 -11.85 17.94
N LYS A 622 0.08 -12.76 17.97
CA LYS A 622 0.75 -13.31 16.78
C LYS A 622 -0.07 -14.40 16.08
N PHE A 623 -0.17 -14.32 14.75
CA PHE A 623 -0.60 -15.39 13.87
C PHE A 623 0.61 -15.89 13.10
N THR A 624 0.96 -17.17 13.21
CA THR A 624 2.10 -17.75 12.49
C THR A 624 1.76 -19.10 11.89
N VAL A 625 2.34 -19.35 10.72
CA VAL A 625 2.21 -20.60 9.97
C VAL A 625 3.59 -21.02 9.50
N LYS A 626 3.91 -22.30 9.66
CA LYS A 626 5.13 -22.91 9.13
C LYS A 626 4.79 -24.25 8.54
N TRP A 627 5.22 -24.50 7.32
CA TRP A 627 5.01 -25.78 6.67
C TRP A 627 6.18 -26.16 5.74
N ALA A 628 6.34 -27.46 5.54
CA ALA A 628 7.19 -28.05 4.52
C ALA A 628 6.41 -29.14 3.79
N LYS A 629 6.62 -29.26 2.48
CA LYS A 629 5.96 -30.24 1.62
C LYS A 629 6.33 -31.66 2.07
N GLY A 630 5.32 -32.53 2.20
CA GLY A 630 5.51 -33.87 2.76
C GLY A 630 5.84 -33.89 4.26
N GLY A 631 5.68 -32.75 4.95
CA GLY A 631 6.03 -32.58 6.35
C GLY A 631 4.87 -32.11 7.23
N LYS A 632 5.23 -31.53 8.38
CA LYS A 632 4.31 -31.04 9.40
C LYS A 632 3.86 -29.61 9.09
N LEU A 633 2.59 -29.32 9.35
CA LEU A 633 2.08 -27.95 9.46
C LEU A 633 2.11 -27.54 10.93
N GLN A 634 2.69 -26.39 11.21
CA GLN A 634 2.61 -25.73 12.50
C GLN A 634 1.81 -24.44 12.38
N VAL A 635 0.80 -24.29 13.24
CA VAL A 635 -0.08 -23.13 13.30
C VAL A 635 -0.07 -22.58 14.72
N ARG A 636 0.03 -21.27 14.85
CA ARG A 636 -0.13 -20.56 16.12
C ARG A 636 -1.04 -19.36 15.90
N THR A 637 -2.02 -19.22 16.78
CA THR A 637 -2.94 -18.09 16.78
C THR A 637 -3.23 -17.62 18.21
N PRO A 638 -3.69 -16.37 18.41
CA PRO A 638 -3.78 -15.81 19.74
C PRO A 638 -4.87 -16.46 20.61
N LYS A 639 -4.65 -16.49 21.93
CA LYS A 639 -5.64 -16.96 22.91
C LYS A 639 -6.94 -16.19 22.78
N GLY A 640 -8.08 -16.89 22.79
CA GLY A 640 -9.41 -16.28 22.66
C GLY A 640 -9.90 -16.13 21.21
N THR A 641 -9.08 -16.54 20.23
CA THR A 641 -9.50 -16.64 18.83
C THR A 641 -9.88 -18.08 18.49
N SER A 642 -10.60 -18.27 17.38
CA SER A 642 -10.93 -19.62 16.88
C SER A 642 -11.09 -19.62 15.37
N GLY A 643 -10.80 -20.72 14.70
CA GLY A 643 -10.84 -20.72 13.25
C GLY A 643 -10.68 -22.07 12.62
N HIS A 644 -10.73 -22.09 11.30
CA HIS A 644 -10.58 -23.29 10.50
C HIS A 644 -9.18 -23.38 9.89
N VAL A 645 -8.55 -24.52 10.05
CA VAL A 645 -7.34 -24.89 9.29
C VAL A 645 -7.73 -25.86 8.19
N VAL A 646 -7.28 -25.58 6.97
CA VAL A 646 -7.36 -26.49 5.82
C VAL A 646 -5.97 -27.06 5.56
N TRP A 647 -5.84 -28.37 5.68
CA TRP A 647 -4.59 -29.09 5.43
C TRP A 647 -4.88 -30.48 4.88
N ASP A 648 -4.16 -30.90 3.84
CA ASP A 648 -4.35 -32.21 3.19
C ASP A 648 -5.82 -32.50 2.80
N GLY A 649 -6.50 -31.48 2.25
CA GLY A 649 -7.92 -31.55 1.86
C GLY A 649 -8.91 -31.66 3.03
N LYS A 650 -8.44 -31.65 4.28
CA LYS A 650 -9.27 -31.73 5.49
C LYS A 650 -9.39 -30.37 6.15
N THR A 651 -10.59 -30.06 6.63
CA THR A 651 -10.86 -28.86 7.43
C THR A 651 -11.01 -29.23 8.89
N ARG A 652 -10.35 -28.52 9.78
CA ARG A 652 -10.50 -28.68 11.24
C ARG A 652 -10.68 -27.34 11.92
N GLU A 653 -11.59 -27.29 12.89
CA GLU A 653 -11.72 -26.15 13.80
C GLU A 653 -10.67 -26.24 14.93
N LEU A 654 -9.99 -25.14 15.19
CA LEU A 654 -9.00 -25.01 16.25
C LEU A 654 -9.30 -23.77 17.11
N GLN A 655 -8.98 -23.89 18.40
CA GLN A 655 -8.98 -22.77 19.33
C GLN A 655 -7.56 -22.18 19.42
N GLY A 656 -7.46 -20.86 19.45
CA GLY A 656 -6.19 -20.16 19.61
C GLY A 656 -5.65 -20.19 21.03
N GLY A 657 -4.39 -19.77 21.20
CA GLY A 657 -3.68 -19.75 22.48
C GLY A 657 -2.72 -20.91 22.70
N GLY A 658 -2.53 -21.76 21.71
CA GLY A 658 -1.55 -22.83 21.69
C GLY A 658 -0.89 -22.98 20.32
N VAL A 659 0.17 -23.78 20.27
CA VAL A 659 0.79 -24.23 19.03
C VAL A 659 0.13 -25.53 18.62
N TRP A 660 -0.34 -25.61 17.38
CA TRP A 660 -0.95 -26.81 16.81
C TRP A 660 -0.05 -27.36 15.72
N VAL A 661 0.24 -28.66 15.80
CA VAL A 661 1.09 -29.36 14.83
C VAL A 661 0.31 -30.50 14.20
N TRP A 662 0.32 -30.56 12.87
CA TRP A 662 -0.20 -31.69 12.11
C TRP A 662 0.82 -32.82 12.06
N HIS A 663 0.34 -34.03 12.34
CA HIS A 663 1.04 -35.30 12.12
C HIS A 663 0.17 -36.20 11.24
N ASP A 664 0.75 -37.27 10.67
CA ASP A 664 0.04 -38.21 9.79
C ASP A 664 -1.21 -38.84 10.43
N ASP A 665 -1.22 -38.94 11.76
CA ASP A 665 -2.34 -39.49 12.55
C ASP A 665 -3.27 -38.43 13.16
N GLY A 666 -3.03 -37.14 12.88
CA GLY A 666 -3.90 -36.03 13.29
C GLY A 666 -3.18 -34.84 13.91
N TRP A 667 -3.95 -33.83 14.31
CA TRP A 667 -3.39 -32.67 15.02
C TRP A 667 -3.11 -32.98 16.47
N ARG A 668 -1.97 -32.49 16.94
CA ARG A 668 -1.54 -32.53 18.33
C ARG A 668 -1.18 -31.13 18.81
N ALA A 669 -1.27 -30.89 20.11
CA ALA A 669 -0.65 -29.71 20.69
C ALA A 669 0.87 -29.84 20.52
N GLY A 670 1.51 -28.82 19.97
CA GLY A 670 2.97 -28.74 19.92
C GLY A 670 3.54 -28.43 21.31
N GLU A 671 4.80 -28.79 21.55
CA GLU A 671 5.52 -28.29 22.72
C GLU A 671 5.69 -26.78 22.58
N ALA A 672 5.25 -26.02 23.58
CA ALA A 672 5.66 -24.62 23.72
C ALA A 672 7.12 -24.65 24.19
N VAL A 673 8.06 -24.24 23.34
CA VAL A 673 9.48 -24.09 23.72
C VAL A 673 9.58 -23.11 24.89
N GLU A 674 10.58 -23.20 25.78
CA GLU A 674 10.62 -22.34 26.98
C GLU A 674 10.74 -20.83 26.67
N GLU A 675 11.31 -20.44 25.53
CA GLU A 675 11.24 -19.07 24.98
C GLU A 675 9.84 -18.70 24.44
N GLU A 676 8.97 -19.69 24.24
CA GLU A 676 7.56 -19.59 23.79
C GLU A 676 6.55 -19.71 24.94
N LYS A 677 6.99 -19.93 26.20
CA LYS A 677 6.12 -19.90 27.39
C LYS A 677 5.59 -18.49 27.70
N ASP A 678 6.29 -17.47 27.20
CA ASP A 678 5.81 -16.10 27.15
C ASP A 678 5.20 -15.88 25.75
N ILE A 679 3.92 -16.20 25.60
CA ILE A 679 3.28 -16.30 24.27
C ILE A 679 3.46 -14.99 23.45
N ASP A 680 3.64 -13.88 24.13
CA ASP A 680 3.82 -12.55 23.57
C ASP A 680 5.21 -11.93 23.86
N GLY A 681 6.16 -12.69 24.44
CA GLY A 681 7.53 -12.22 24.72
C GLY A 681 7.61 -11.05 25.70
N GLY A 682 6.70 -10.99 26.68
CA GLY A 682 6.55 -9.85 27.59
C GLY A 682 5.86 -8.61 26.98
N LEU A 683 5.40 -8.68 25.72
CA LEU A 683 4.64 -7.60 25.10
C LEU A 683 3.19 -7.61 25.57
N VAL A 684 2.65 -6.42 25.86
CA VAL A 684 1.24 -6.24 26.20
C VAL A 684 0.47 -5.88 24.93
N PHE A 685 -0.19 -6.87 24.36
CA PHE A 685 -1.12 -6.68 23.25
C PHE A 685 -2.41 -6.01 23.73
N GLN A 686 -2.90 -5.05 22.95
CA GLN A 686 -4.05 -4.21 23.33
C GLN A 686 -5.38 -4.92 23.06
N ARG A 687 -5.72 -5.91 23.88
CA ARG A 687 -6.96 -6.70 23.70
C ARG A 687 -8.21 -5.88 24.05
N PRO A 688 -9.25 -5.89 23.19
CA PRO A 688 -10.56 -5.32 23.52
C PRO A 688 -11.21 -5.96 24.76
N ASN A 689 -12.19 -5.27 25.38
CA ASN A 689 -12.87 -5.78 26.57
C ASN A 689 -13.71 -7.04 26.27
N ALA A 690 -13.30 -8.17 26.84
CA ALA A 690 -13.88 -9.49 26.63
C ALA A 690 -15.40 -9.59 26.86
N LYS A 691 -16.01 -8.73 27.70
CA LYS A 691 -17.46 -8.73 27.93
C LYS A 691 -18.22 -8.13 26.75
N MET A 692 -17.77 -6.99 26.23
CA MET A 692 -18.39 -6.31 25.09
C MET A 692 -18.20 -7.11 23.80
N GLU A 693 -17.07 -7.82 23.72
CA GLU A 693 -16.73 -8.73 22.64
C GLU A 693 -17.64 -9.96 22.59
N ARG A 694 -17.91 -10.59 23.75
CA ARG A 694 -18.84 -11.72 23.85
C ARG A 694 -20.26 -11.34 23.41
N GLU A 695 -20.71 -10.16 23.79
CA GLU A 695 -22.03 -9.62 23.39
C GLU A 695 -22.10 -9.29 21.88
N GLY A 696 -20.98 -8.92 21.24
CA GLY A 696 -20.89 -8.72 19.79
C GLY A 696 -20.88 -10.04 19.01
N LEU A 697 -20.06 -11.01 19.44
CA LEU A 697 -19.94 -12.33 18.81
C LEU A 697 -21.19 -13.20 18.98
N GLU A 698 -21.91 -13.12 20.10
CA GLU A 698 -23.19 -13.80 20.29
C GLU A 698 -24.27 -13.28 19.34
N LYS A 699 -24.23 -11.99 18.98
CA LYS A 699 -25.15 -11.41 17.99
C LYS A 699 -24.86 -11.93 16.59
N VAL A 700 -23.58 -11.99 16.19
CA VAL A 700 -23.15 -12.58 14.90
C VAL A 700 -23.49 -14.08 14.81
N ARG A 701 -23.30 -14.84 15.90
CA ARG A 701 -23.64 -16.28 15.95
C ARG A 701 -25.13 -16.58 15.89
N SER A 702 -25.98 -15.63 16.27
CA SER A 702 -27.44 -15.83 16.30
C SER A 702 -28.16 -15.58 14.96
N GLY A 703 -27.43 -15.27 13.88
CA GLY A 703 -27.97 -15.09 12.54
C GLY A 703 -28.11 -16.41 11.76
N GLY A 704 -29.26 -17.10 11.90
CA GLY A 704 -29.71 -18.10 10.90
C GLY A 704 -30.45 -19.32 11.47
N GLY A 705 -31.78 -19.34 11.32
CA GLY A 705 -32.61 -20.54 11.44
C GLY A 705 -33.47 -20.61 12.70
N GLY A 706 -34.76 -20.29 12.58
CA GLY A 706 -35.74 -20.66 13.60
C GLY A 706 -35.88 -22.18 13.74
N PRO A 707 -36.39 -22.65 14.88
CA PRO A 707 -37.64 -23.39 14.82
C PRO A 707 -38.69 -22.78 15.74
N GLY A 708 -39.94 -22.84 15.28
CA GLY A 708 -41.09 -22.39 16.03
C GLY A 708 -41.43 -23.29 17.23
N GLN A 709 -42.35 -22.73 18.04
CA GLN A 709 -43.21 -23.38 19.03
C GLN A 709 -42.55 -24.08 20.23
N ALA A 710 -42.75 -23.51 21.43
CA ALA A 710 -43.65 -24.05 22.47
C ALA A 710 -43.41 -23.28 23.80
N ILE A 711 -44.39 -22.50 24.28
CA ILE A 711 -45.32 -22.82 25.39
C ILE A 711 -44.87 -22.22 26.74
N LEU A 712 -45.67 -21.25 27.20
CA LEU A 712 -46.12 -20.94 28.57
C LEU A 712 -45.14 -21.12 29.74
N SER A 713 -44.67 -20.00 30.32
CA SER A 713 -45.13 -19.44 31.62
C SER A 713 -44.25 -18.28 32.03
#